data_AF-K6D9N8-F1
#
_entry.id   AF-K6D9N8-F1
#
_cell.length_a   1.000
_cell.length_b   1.000
_cell.length_c   1.000
_cell.angle_alpha   90.00
_cell.angle_beta   90.00
_cell.angle_gamma   90.00
#
_symmetry.space_group_name_H-M   'P 1'
#
loop_
_entity.id
_entity.type
_entity.pdbx_description
1 polymer ?
#
loop_
_entity_poly.entity_id
_entity_poly.type
_entity_poly.pdbx_seq_one_letter_code
_entity_poly.pdbx_strand_id
1 'polypeptide(L)'
;MSININESIYQFINRMAEQHPGLPYRFQDATVAGSVEARYFLWEEGLSVGEKELLAMGLMEKVAECVEQADTDSELRTILEEKPVFLYLANLTNRIKLLISEKLIDKDRLYSFAIRLATESEFEDEVKLGMLVLGFFENDLVRKIIKMLGYHSELTIYAVEASKNFHDYNEFLYDLAQNTCGYGKLAALINFEPIFLLQQKWILEYGVINEALPNMSAIMCLEKVDMRRFYQRLEITEDVFSKLSYLVAYAAETNDIKVFSQSLALVEKYIGAANNYAKYFIDLAAIIAIKKSMAPYWYHSGEDIKKENGWTSNKEHVIRNKCSELLKQAKWRQCLIQELDMPCHQTSLIILTMEEIGLVPSFETLLPLLQRDFFDMNVLKFVLVDHSEHYLHDIFNYLSKVLPKEVFCDDPLEISKDSISSEYKPDIWLVFLLKALRKERQNEEALFIRCLTSRFPDVRIEAIHALRVFKSNWSALVFPALEQACEVEPVNNIKKRFQRLMGKNDGGQKKEQRYIDVTEMKVAPSLWDASLCTTKIAGTYYRDLMVMEGRIENGDILYLIREPDNPYDSNAIIVTAEDGYVLGYVPKADNLTPASMMDAGEKLYAIFRSENLEKGKPDIQIMISKRPEKAGTLVQFPFSKVGKIGKYPKGE
;
A
#
# COMPACT_ATOMS: atom_id res chain seq x y z
N MET A 1 -0.41 -32.62 -18.97
CA MET A 1 0.56 -32.70 -20.08
C MET A 1 1.90 -33.05 -19.45
N SER A 2 2.56 -34.09 -19.97
CA SER A 2 3.85 -34.56 -19.49
C SER A 2 4.89 -33.45 -19.70
N ILE A 3 5.40 -32.87 -18.62
CA ILE A 3 6.53 -31.93 -18.68
C ILE A 3 7.75 -32.75 -19.12
N ASN A 4 8.33 -32.39 -20.26
CA ASN A 4 9.54 -33.02 -20.75
C ASN A 4 10.68 -32.50 -19.85
N ILE A 5 11.33 -33.39 -19.10
CA ILE A 5 12.20 -33.04 -17.96
C ILE A 5 13.51 -32.35 -18.39
N ASN A 6 13.80 -32.22 -19.70
CA ASN A 6 15.05 -31.64 -20.23
C ASN A 6 14.82 -30.54 -21.30
N GLU A 7 13.76 -29.73 -21.20
CA GLU A 7 13.50 -28.63 -22.17
C GLU A 7 14.04 -27.30 -21.61
N SER A 8 14.85 -26.58 -22.40
CA SER A 8 15.35 -25.26 -22.00
C SER A 8 14.23 -24.22 -21.93
N ILE A 9 14.42 -23.13 -21.17
CA ILE A 9 13.42 -22.05 -21.06
C ILE A 9 13.12 -21.43 -22.43
N TYR A 10 14.14 -21.23 -23.26
CA TYR A 10 13.97 -20.70 -24.62
C TYR A 10 13.16 -21.65 -25.51
N GLN A 11 13.44 -22.96 -25.44
CA GLN A 11 12.68 -23.97 -26.19
C GLN A 11 11.23 -24.02 -25.71
N PHE A 12 11.01 -23.98 -24.40
CA PHE A 12 9.69 -23.90 -23.79
C PHE A 12 8.92 -22.67 -24.29
N ILE A 13 9.50 -21.48 -24.21
CA ILE A 13 8.85 -20.23 -24.67
C ILE A 13 8.53 -20.32 -26.17
N ASN A 14 9.47 -20.80 -27.00
CA ASN A 14 9.24 -20.93 -28.43
C ASN A 14 8.09 -21.92 -28.74
N ARG A 15 8.09 -23.09 -28.10
CA ARG A 15 7.03 -24.09 -28.24
C ARG A 15 5.68 -23.54 -27.77
N MET A 16 5.63 -22.83 -26.65
CA MET A 16 4.41 -22.24 -26.11
C MET A 16 3.88 -21.10 -27.00
N ALA A 17 4.78 -20.29 -27.59
CA ALA A 17 4.40 -19.25 -28.55
C ALA A 17 3.82 -19.83 -29.85
N GLU A 18 4.33 -20.99 -30.32
CA GLU A 18 3.77 -21.72 -31.46
C GLU A 18 2.39 -22.33 -31.13
N GLN A 19 2.22 -22.90 -29.93
CA GLN A 19 0.95 -23.50 -29.49
C GLN A 19 -0.14 -22.46 -29.16
N HIS A 20 0.26 -21.30 -28.67
CA HIS A 20 -0.62 -20.20 -28.27
C HIS A 20 -0.18 -18.90 -28.96
N PRO A 21 -0.42 -18.78 -30.29
CA PRO A 21 0.02 -17.62 -31.05
C PRO A 21 -0.69 -16.35 -30.57
N GLY A 22 0.09 -15.29 -30.38
CA GLY A 22 -0.40 -13.98 -29.98
C GLY A 22 0.47 -13.32 -28.93
N LEU A 23 0.45 -11.99 -28.91
CA LEU A 23 1.14 -11.16 -27.94
C LEU A 23 0.13 -10.23 -27.26
N PRO A 24 0.33 -9.89 -25.97
CA PRO A 24 1.32 -10.45 -25.05
C PRO A 24 1.15 -11.96 -24.83
N TYR A 25 2.22 -12.67 -24.43
CA TYR A 25 2.11 -14.10 -24.16
C TYR A 25 1.06 -14.36 -23.09
N ARG A 26 0.21 -15.38 -23.32
CA ARG A 26 -0.88 -15.76 -22.39
C ARG A 26 -0.50 -16.90 -21.44
N PHE A 27 0.67 -17.50 -21.64
CA PHE A 27 1.22 -18.57 -20.79
C PHE A 27 2.06 -18.01 -19.63
N GLN A 28 1.60 -16.91 -19.04
CA GLN A 28 2.21 -16.24 -17.90
C GLN A 28 1.11 -15.62 -17.04
N ASP A 29 1.39 -15.41 -15.76
CA ASP A 29 0.50 -14.64 -14.90
C ASP A 29 0.92 -13.17 -14.90
N ALA A 30 0.14 -12.33 -15.60
CA ALA A 30 0.40 -10.91 -15.74
C ALA A 30 0.41 -10.15 -14.39
N THR A 31 -0.12 -10.74 -13.31
CA THR A 31 -0.18 -10.09 -12.00
C THR A 31 1.05 -10.34 -11.12
N VAL A 32 1.93 -11.30 -11.49
CA VAL A 32 3.11 -11.68 -10.69
C VAL A 32 4.41 -11.84 -11.49
N ALA A 33 4.35 -12.17 -12.78
CA ALA A 33 5.55 -12.40 -13.60
C ALA A 33 6.42 -11.13 -13.67
N GLY A 34 7.70 -11.25 -13.29
CA GLY A 34 8.68 -10.17 -13.20
C GLY A 34 8.41 -9.15 -12.08
N SER A 35 7.53 -9.48 -11.12
CA SER A 35 7.12 -8.54 -10.07
C SER A 35 8.22 -8.20 -9.08
N VAL A 36 9.13 -9.14 -8.78
CA VAL A 36 10.22 -8.95 -7.82
C VAL A 36 11.23 -7.96 -8.37
N GLU A 37 11.73 -8.20 -9.57
CA GLU A 37 12.71 -7.37 -10.27
C GLU A 37 12.14 -5.98 -10.56
N ALA A 38 10.92 -5.90 -11.07
CA ALA A 38 10.29 -4.63 -11.35
C ALA A 38 10.06 -3.82 -10.07
N ARG A 39 9.68 -4.45 -8.95
CA ARG A 39 9.56 -3.77 -7.66
C ARG A 39 10.90 -3.25 -7.18
N TYR A 40 11.94 -4.08 -7.23
CA TYR A 40 13.29 -3.67 -6.86
C TYR A 40 13.76 -2.46 -7.70
N PHE A 41 13.52 -2.50 -9.01
CA PHE A 41 13.90 -1.42 -9.92
C PHE A 41 13.10 -0.12 -9.70
N LEU A 42 11.82 -0.24 -9.36
CA LEU A 42 10.94 0.92 -9.15
C LEU A 42 11.14 1.61 -7.80
N TRP A 43 11.46 0.85 -6.75
CA TRP A 43 11.48 1.34 -5.38
C TRP A 43 12.87 1.34 -4.71
N GLU A 44 13.92 0.82 -5.38
CA GLU A 44 15.33 0.75 -4.96
C GLU A 44 15.55 0.62 -3.44
N GLU A 45 15.68 -0.62 -2.95
CA GLU A 45 16.19 -0.84 -1.59
C GLU A 45 17.18 -2.00 -1.55
N GLY A 46 18.36 -1.79 -0.97
CA GLY A 46 19.09 -2.89 -0.34
C GLY A 46 20.60 -2.81 -0.37
N LEU A 47 21.22 -2.40 -1.49
CA LEU A 47 22.68 -2.50 -1.65
C LEU A 47 23.34 -1.15 -1.91
N SER A 48 24.44 -0.89 -1.20
CA SER A 48 25.34 0.23 -1.48
C SER A 48 26.02 0.06 -2.84
N VAL A 49 26.49 1.18 -3.41
CA VAL A 49 27.24 1.18 -4.67
C VAL A 49 28.44 0.23 -4.61
N GLY A 50 29.15 0.20 -3.48
CA GLY A 50 30.32 -0.68 -3.30
C GLY A 50 29.96 -2.17 -3.31
N GLU A 51 28.83 -2.56 -2.71
CA GLU A 51 28.36 -3.95 -2.73
C GLU A 51 27.95 -4.37 -4.14
N LYS A 52 27.23 -3.52 -4.88
CA LYS A 52 26.85 -3.79 -6.27
C LYS A 52 28.07 -3.98 -7.18
N GLU A 53 29.12 -3.18 -7.01
CA GLU A 53 30.38 -3.33 -7.74
C GLU A 53 31.11 -4.64 -7.41
N LEU A 54 31.16 -5.02 -6.13
CA LEU A 54 31.77 -6.29 -5.71
C LEU A 54 31.04 -7.51 -6.29
N LEU A 55 29.71 -7.48 -6.32
CA LEU A 55 28.90 -8.54 -6.93
C LEU A 55 29.13 -8.64 -8.44
N ALA A 56 29.10 -7.49 -9.14
CA ALA A 56 29.36 -7.44 -10.58
C ALA A 56 30.77 -7.93 -10.94
N MET A 57 31.78 -7.56 -10.16
CA MET A 57 33.16 -8.02 -10.32
C MET A 57 33.27 -9.53 -10.13
N GLY A 58 32.77 -10.06 -9.00
CA GLY A 58 32.85 -11.48 -8.68
C GLY A 58 32.11 -12.37 -9.68
N LEU A 59 30.93 -11.94 -10.15
CA LEU A 59 30.21 -12.66 -11.20
C LEU A 59 31.02 -12.69 -12.51
N MET A 60 31.60 -11.57 -12.93
CA MET A 60 32.37 -11.53 -14.17
C MET A 60 33.70 -12.27 -14.12
N GLU A 61 34.34 -12.35 -12.95
CA GLU A 61 35.49 -13.24 -12.73
C GLU A 61 35.08 -14.70 -12.97
N LYS A 62 33.94 -15.13 -12.40
CA LYS A 62 33.42 -16.48 -12.63
C LYS A 62 33.04 -16.72 -14.09
N VAL A 63 32.40 -15.76 -14.75
CA VAL A 63 32.09 -15.86 -16.18
C VAL A 63 33.37 -16.02 -17.01
N ALA A 64 34.42 -15.25 -16.73
CA ALA A 64 35.69 -15.38 -17.44
C ALA A 64 36.31 -16.79 -17.27
N GLU A 65 36.20 -17.39 -16.08
CA GLU A 65 36.61 -18.78 -15.85
C GLU A 65 35.79 -19.77 -16.68
N CYS A 66 34.46 -19.63 -16.71
CA CYS A 66 33.55 -20.51 -17.47
C CYS A 66 33.71 -20.38 -18.99
N VAL A 67 34.12 -19.20 -19.47
CA VAL A 67 34.43 -18.99 -20.88
C VAL A 67 35.70 -19.74 -21.31
N GLU A 68 36.64 -19.97 -20.38
CA GLU A 68 37.88 -20.72 -20.63
C GLU A 68 37.76 -22.22 -20.31
N GLN A 69 36.87 -22.61 -19.38
CA GLN A 69 36.71 -23.99 -18.89
C GLN A 69 35.25 -24.45 -18.99
N ALA A 70 35.00 -25.57 -19.66
CA ALA A 70 33.64 -26.06 -19.95
C ALA A 70 32.89 -26.72 -18.77
N ASP A 71 33.48 -26.81 -17.56
CA ASP A 71 32.99 -27.67 -16.47
C ASP A 71 32.62 -26.91 -15.16
N THR A 72 32.44 -25.58 -15.24
CA THR A 72 32.22 -24.69 -14.07
C THR A 72 30.79 -24.13 -13.96
N ASP A 73 29.84 -24.64 -14.74
CA ASP A 73 28.45 -24.16 -14.78
C ASP A 73 27.71 -24.30 -13.43
N SER A 74 28.03 -25.34 -12.64
CA SER A 74 27.36 -25.59 -11.35
C SER A 74 27.68 -24.51 -10.30
N GLU A 75 28.92 -24.03 -10.26
CA GLU A 75 29.32 -22.96 -9.34
C GLU A 75 28.74 -21.60 -9.76
N LEU A 76 28.71 -21.34 -11.08
CA LEU A 76 28.06 -20.13 -11.61
C LEU A 76 26.58 -20.09 -11.22
N ARG A 77 25.90 -21.22 -11.30
CA ARG A 77 24.49 -21.34 -10.91
C ARG A 77 24.28 -21.01 -9.43
N THR A 78 25.07 -21.58 -8.53
CA THR A 78 24.97 -21.28 -7.10
C THR A 78 25.16 -19.79 -6.83
N ILE A 79 26.10 -19.13 -7.51
CA ILE A 79 26.31 -17.68 -7.36
C ILE A 79 25.08 -16.89 -7.82
N LEU A 80 24.48 -17.28 -8.94
CA LEU A 80 23.29 -16.61 -9.49
C LEU A 80 22.06 -16.79 -8.58
N GLU A 81 21.86 -17.98 -8.02
CA GLU A 81 20.77 -18.27 -7.07
C GLU A 81 20.93 -17.51 -5.75
N GLU A 82 22.14 -17.47 -5.18
CA GLU A 82 22.41 -16.75 -3.93
C GLU A 82 22.40 -15.23 -4.11
N LYS A 83 22.83 -14.74 -5.28
CA LYS A 83 23.00 -13.32 -5.59
C LYS A 83 22.35 -12.99 -6.95
N PRO A 84 21.02 -12.89 -7.00
CA PRO A 84 20.29 -12.61 -8.22
C PRO A 84 20.76 -11.34 -8.92
N VAL A 85 20.86 -11.40 -10.26
CA VAL A 85 21.47 -10.34 -11.07
C VAL A 85 20.72 -9.01 -11.01
N PHE A 86 19.40 -9.03 -10.75
CA PHE A 86 18.61 -7.80 -10.67
C PHE A 86 19.09 -6.83 -9.58
N LEU A 87 19.77 -7.34 -8.56
CA LEU A 87 20.33 -6.56 -7.45
C LEU A 87 21.46 -5.60 -7.87
N TYR A 88 22.17 -5.91 -8.96
CA TYR A 88 23.36 -5.17 -9.43
C TYR A 88 23.42 -5.06 -10.96
N LEU A 89 22.25 -5.05 -11.61
CA LEU A 89 22.07 -5.10 -13.06
C LEU A 89 22.93 -4.09 -13.83
N ALA A 90 22.83 -2.80 -13.46
CA ALA A 90 23.55 -1.72 -14.13
C ALA A 90 25.07 -1.78 -13.90
N ASN A 91 25.52 -2.24 -12.73
CA ASN A 91 26.94 -2.42 -12.44
C ASN A 91 27.51 -3.60 -13.24
N LEU A 92 26.76 -4.69 -13.38
CA LEU A 92 27.14 -5.84 -14.20
C LEU A 92 27.31 -5.44 -15.67
N THR A 93 26.34 -4.74 -16.26
CA THR A 93 26.43 -4.33 -17.68
C THR A 93 27.60 -3.38 -17.93
N ASN A 94 27.86 -2.43 -17.02
CA ASN A 94 29.05 -1.59 -17.07
C ASN A 94 30.35 -2.41 -16.99
N ARG A 95 30.41 -3.42 -16.12
CA ARG A 95 31.58 -4.30 -15.98
C ARG A 95 31.83 -5.13 -17.22
N ILE A 96 30.79 -5.73 -17.81
CA ILE A 96 30.88 -6.49 -19.08
C ILE A 96 31.46 -5.58 -20.17
N LYS A 97 30.91 -4.36 -20.31
CA LYS A 97 31.37 -3.38 -21.30
C LYS A 97 32.86 -3.09 -21.18
N LEU A 98 33.35 -2.87 -19.95
CA LEU A 98 34.76 -2.59 -19.67
C LEU A 98 35.67 -3.77 -20.02
N LEU A 99 35.30 -4.99 -19.63
CA LEU A 99 36.11 -6.17 -19.95
C LEU A 99 36.21 -6.42 -21.46
N ILE A 100 35.11 -6.21 -22.19
CA ILE A 100 35.06 -6.31 -23.65
C ILE A 100 35.89 -5.19 -24.31
N SER A 101 35.83 -3.95 -23.80
CA SER A 101 36.56 -2.81 -24.39
C SER A 101 38.07 -2.91 -24.16
N GLU A 102 38.48 -3.35 -22.98
CA GLU A 102 39.89 -3.55 -22.61
C GLU A 102 40.47 -4.87 -23.11
N LYS A 103 39.67 -5.67 -23.85
CA LYS A 103 40.07 -6.98 -24.39
C LYS A 103 40.57 -7.95 -23.32
N LEU A 104 39.97 -7.89 -22.14
CA LEU A 104 40.28 -8.78 -21.01
C LEU A 104 39.50 -10.11 -21.09
N ILE A 105 38.57 -10.23 -22.05
CA ILE A 105 37.81 -11.44 -22.33
C ILE A 105 37.69 -11.62 -23.84
N ASP A 106 37.76 -12.88 -24.30
CA ASP A 106 37.59 -13.20 -25.72
C ASP A 106 36.14 -13.03 -26.15
N LYS A 107 35.92 -12.21 -27.18
CA LYS A 107 34.58 -11.84 -27.63
C LYS A 107 33.79 -13.00 -28.24
N ASP A 108 34.46 -13.85 -29.02
CA ASP A 108 33.79 -14.92 -29.75
C ASP A 108 33.40 -16.07 -28.81
N ARG A 109 34.27 -16.37 -27.83
CA ARG A 109 33.97 -17.32 -26.77
C ARG A 109 32.88 -16.80 -25.84
N LEU A 110 32.93 -15.53 -25.43
CA LEU A 110 31.89 -14.92 -24.60
C LEU A 110 30.53 -14.91 -25.31
N TYR A 111 30.51 -14.60 -26.61
CA TYR A 111 29.29 -14.68 -27.43
C TYR A 111 28.73 -16.11 -27.46
N SER A 112 29.57 -17.10 -27.73
CA SER A 112 29.16 -18.51 -27.78
C SER A 112 28.63 -19.00 -26.43
N PHE A 113 29.30 -18.62 -25.34
CA PHE A 113 28.86 -18.89 -23.98
C PHE A 113 27.49 -18.28 -23.68
N ALA A 114 27.27 -17.02 -24.06
CA ALA A 114 26.01 -16.32 -23.82
C ALA A 114 24.84 -16.89 -24.64
N ILE A 115 25.08 -17.31 -25.90
CA ILE A 115 24.07 -18.01 -26.72
C ILE A 115 23.63 -19.30 -26.02
N ARG A 116 24.59 -20.09 -25.52
CA ARG A 116 24.30 -21.32 -24.80
C ARG A 116 23.45 -21.07 -23.56
N LEU A 117 23.84 -20.13 -22.69
CA LEU A 117 23.05 -19.79 -21.51
C LEU A 117 21.62 -19.35 -21.87
N ALA A 118 21.48 -18.45 -22.85
CA ALA A 118 20.18 -17.91 -23.23
C ALA A 118 19.24 -18.92 -23.92
N THR A 119 19.78 -19.96 -24.57
CA THR A 119 18.99 -20.85 -25.44
C THR A 119 18.93 -22.31 -25.00
N GLU A 120 19.89 -22.77 -24.20
CA GLU A 120 20.02 -24.18 -23.77
C GLU A 120 19.81 -24.37 -22.26
N SER A 121 19.80 -23.30 -21.46
CA SER A 121 19.61 -23.42 -20.01
C SER A 121 18.16 -23.65 -19.59
N GLU A 122 17.99 -24.50 -18.57
CA GLU A 122 16.75 -24.76 -17.85
C GLU A 122 16.58 -23.81 -16.64
N PHE A 123 17.60 -23.00 -16.32
CA PHE A 123 17.66 -22.14 -15.15
C PHE A 123 17.48 -20.68 -15.54
N GLU A 124 16.53 -20.03 -14.89
CA GLU A 124 16.11 -18.68 -15.26
C GLU A 124 17.24 -17.65 -15.13
N ASP A 125 18.03 -17.73 -14.05
CA ASP A 125 19.12 -16.77 -13.82
C ASP A 125 20.28 -16.92 -14.80
N GLU A 126 20.53 -18.13 -15.31
CA GLU A 126 21.48 -18.35 -16.40
C GLU A 126 20.98 -17.71 -17.69
N VAL A 127 19.70 -17.88 -18.03
CA VAL A 127 19.08 -17.24 -19.21
C VAL A 127 19.13 -15.72 -19.10
N LYS A 128 18.80 -15.17 -17.92
CA LYS A 128 18.89 -13.73 -17.59
C LYS A 128 20.32 -13.20 -17.84
N LEU A 129 21.35 -13.89 -17.33
CA LEU A 129 22.75 -13.55 -17.58
C LEU A 129 23.10 -13.62 -19.08
N GLY A 130 22.69 -14.70 -19.75
CA GLY A 130 22.89 -14.88 -21.19
C GLY A 130 22.33 -13.71 -22.00
N MET A 131 21.09 -13.29 -21.72
CA MET A 131 20.46 -12.14 -22.36
C MET A 131 21.28 -10.84 -22.22
N LEU A 132 21.77 -10.55 -21.00
CA LEU A 132 22.55 -9.34 -20.73
C LEU A 132 23.87 -9.32 -21.51
N VAL A 133 24.58 -10.44 -21.53
CA VAL A 133 25.84 -10.56 -22.27
C VAL A 133 25.59 -10.46 -23.78
N LEU A 134 24.54 -11.11 -24.30
CA LEU A 134 24.16 -11.04 -25.72
C LEU A 134 23.86 -9.60 -26.17
N GLY A 135 23.40 -8.72 -25.28
CA GLY A 135 23.18 -7.30 -25.57
C GLY A 135 24.41 -6.59 -26.16
N PHE A 136 25.63 -7.09 -25.92
CA PHE A 136 26.87 -6.52 -26.47
C PHE A 136 27.25 -7.02 -27.87
N PHE A 137 26.46 -7.95 -28.44
CA PHE A 137 26.76 -8.64 -29.71
C PHE A 137 25.61 -8.52 -30.71
N GLU A 138 25.09 -7.30 -30.88
CA GLU A 138 23.92 -7.03 -31.70
C GLU A 138 24.01 -7.64 -33.13
N ASN A 139 23.09 -8.55 -33.43
CA ASN A 139 22.85 -9.12 -34.76
C ASN A 139 21.40 -9.66 -34.84
N ASP A 140 20.95 -10.09 -36.03
CA ASP A 140 19.57 -10.54 -36.25
C ASP A 140 19.15 -11.71 -35.34
N LEU A 141 20.05 -12.67 -35.10
CA LEU A 141 19.80 -13.81 -34.23
C LEU A 141 19.65 -13.36 -32.78
N VAL A 142 20.57 -12.52 -32.29
CA VAL A 142 20.53 -11.96 -30.94
C VAL A 142 19.25 -11.17 -30.70
N ARG A 143 18.88 -10.29 -31.65
CA ARG A 143 17.63 -9.54 -31.59
C ARG A 143 16.42 -10.46 -31.48
N LYS A 144 16.39 -11.53 -32.28
CA LYS A 144 15.31 -12.52 -32.24
C LYS A 144 15.23 -13.23 -30.88
N ILE A 145 16.36 -13.66 -30.33
CA ILE A 145 16.44 -14.35 -29.03
C ILE A 145 15.95 -13.42 -27.91
N ILE A 146 16.55 -12.22 -27.79
CA ILE A 146 16.22 -11.27 -26.73
C ILE A 146 14.76 -10.82 -26.82
N LYS A 147 14.24 -10.62 -28.03
CA LYS A 147 12.83 -10.27 -28.25
C LYS A 147 11.88 -11.39 -27.85
N MET A 148 12.14 -12.62 -28.28
CA MET A 148 11.32 -13.78 -27.96
C MET A 148 11.25 -14.04 -26.45
N LEU A 149 12.38 -13.97 -25.76
CA LEU A 149 12.47 -14.08 -24.30
C LEU A 149 11.81 -12.88 -23.62
N GLY A 150 12.12 -11.66 -24.07
CA GLY A 150 11.67 -10.40 -23.49
C GLY A 150 10.17 -10.13 -23.56
N TYR A 151 9.43 -10.84 -24.41
CA TYR A 151 7.96 -10.83 -24.41
C TYR A 151 7.33 -11.56 -23.22
N HIS A 152 8.10 -12.38 -22.51
CA HIS A 152 7.70 -12.92 -21.21
C HIS A 152 8.09 -11.92 -20.12
N SER A 153 7.12 -11.52 -19.28
CA SER A 153 7.26 -10.42 -18.31
C SER A 153 8.36 -10.65 -17.27
N GLU A 154 8.66 -11.92 -16.95
CA GLU A 154 9.78 -12.33 -16.10
C GLU A 154 11.15 -11.91 -16.67
N LEU A 155 11.29 -11.90 -18.00
CA LEU A 155 12.56 -11.65 -18.69
C LEU A 155 12.63 -10.27 -19.33
N THR A 156 11.52 -9.51 -19.34
CA THR A 156 11.44 -8.21 -20.02
C THR A 156 12.47 -7.21 -19.53
N ILE A 157 12.73 -7.12 -18.21
CA ILE A 157 13.71 -6.15 -17.67
C ILE A 157 15.12 -6.40 -18.20
N TYR A 158 15.49 -7.67 -18.42
CA TYR A 158 16.77 -8.07 -19.00
C TYR A 158 16.83 -7.78 -20.49
N ALA A 159 15.72 -7.89 -21.22
CA ALA A 159 15.63 -7.46 -22.60
C ALA A 159 15.75 -5.93 -22.75
N VAL A 160 15.09 -5.18 -21.85
CA VAL A 160 15.22 -3.72 -21.76
C VAL A 160 16.67 -3.34 -21.51
N GLU A 161 17.33 -3.93 -20.51
CA GLU A 161 18.72 -3.62 -20.19
C GLU A 161 19.68 -4.00 -21.35
N ALA A 162 19.55 -5.21 -21.89
CA ALA A 162 20.41 -5.70 -22.96
C ALA A 162 20.28 -4.84 -24.23
N SER A 163 19.07 -4.39 -24.55
CA SER A 163 18.80 -3.57 -25.73
C SER A 163 19.35 -2.15 -25.66
N LYS A 164 19.87 -1.67 -24.51
CA LYS A 164 20.53 -0.34 -24.41
C LYS A 164 21.70 -0.16 -25.39
N ASN A 165 22.31 -1.26 -25.82
CA ASN A 165 23.39 -1.27 -26.79
C ASN A 165 22.91 -1.35 -28.25
N PHE A 166 21.61 -1.41 -28.50
CA PHE A 166 21.03 -1.53 -29.84
C PHE A 166 20.88 -0.19 -30.54
N HIS A 167 21.11 -0.15 -31.85
CA HIS A 167 21.03 1.09 -32.64
C HIS A 167 19.63 1.76 -32.64
N ASP A 168 18.55 0.98 -32.51
CA ASP A 168 17.15 1.41 -32.50
C ASP A 168 16.47 1.17 -31.13
N TYR A 169 17.23 1.26 -30.03
CA TYR A 169 16.78 0.98 -28.66
C TYR A 169 15.36 1.43 -28.34
N ASN A 170 15.00 2.69 -28.63
CA ASN A 170 13.67 3.22 -28.31
C ASN A 170 12.53 2.53 -29.08
N GLU A 171 12.77 2.12 -30.32
CA GLU A 171 11.79 1.36 -31.12
C GLU A 171 11.68 -0.08 -30.61
N PHE A 172 12.79 -0.67 -30.17
CA PHE A 172 12.79 -1.97 -29.50
C PHE A 172 11.97 -1.92 -28.20
N LEU A 173 12.11 -0.87 -27.40
CA LEU A 173 11.30 -0.67 -26.19
C LEU A 173 9.82 -0.45 -26.50
N TYR A 174 9.50 0.28 -27.57
CA TYR A 174 8.13 0.47 -28.02
C TYR A 174 7.49 -0.89 -28.35
N ASP A 175 8.20 -1.72 -29.12
CA ASP A 175 7.76 -3.07 -29.45
C ASP A 175 7.59 -3.96 -28.20
N LEU A 176 8.52 -3.90 -27.24
CA LEU A 176 8.35 -4.60 -25.96
C LEU A 176 7.11 -4.11 -25.20
N ALA A 177 6.90 -2.79 -25.08
CA ALA A 177 5.76 -2.23 -24.37
C ALA A 177 4.41 -2.61 -25.00
N GLN A 178 4.37 -2.78 -26.32
CA GLN A 178 3.18 -3.25 -27.06
C GLN A 178 2.86 -4.73 -26.83
N ASN A 179 3.89 -5.54 -26.59
CA ASN A 179 3.80 -7.00 -26.63
C ASN A 179 4.05 -7.67 -25.27
N THR A 180 4.07 -6.88 -24.20
CA THR A 180 4.20 -7.34 -22.81
C THR A 180 2.99 -6.90 -21.98
N CYS A 181 2.83 -7.49 -20.80
CA CYS A 181 1.75 -7.19 -19.85
C CYS A 181 2.28 -7.06 -18.43
N GLY A 182 1.47 -6.50 -17.53
CA GLY A 182 1.83 -6.42 -16.12
C GLY A 182 3.17 -5.71 -15.86
N TYR A 183 4.06 -6.33 -15.08
CA TYR A 183 5.37 -5.75 -14.74
C TYR A 183 6.34 -5.66 -15.92
N GLY A 184 6.24 -6.56 -16.90
CA GLY A 184 7.03 -6.47 -18.13
C GLY A 184 6.73 -5.19 -18.91
N LYS A 185 5.44 -4.85 -19.04
CA LYS A 185 5.02 -3.59 -19.68
C LYS A 185 5.56 -2.38 -18.93
N LEU A 186 5.51 -2.39 -17.59
CA LEU A 186 6.08 -1.32 -16.77
C LEU A 186 7.58 -1.16 -17.02
N ALA A 187 8.34 -2.25 -17.02
CA ALA A 187 9.78 -2.22 -17.26
C ALA A 187 10.14 -1.58 -18.60
N ALA A 188 9.40 -1.91 -19.67
CA ALA A 188 9.56 -1.28 -20.98
C ALA A 188 9.11 0.19 -20.98
N LEU A 189 7.95 0.49 -20.41
CA LEU A 189 7.33 1.82 -20.41
C LEU A 189 8.17 2.87 -19.67
N ILE A 190 8.85 2.49 -18.58
CA ILE A 190 9.73 3.40 -17.81
C ILE A 190 10.79 4.00 -18.72
N ASN A 191 11.42 3.17 -19.56
CA ASN A 191 12.56 3.56 -20.39
C ASN A 191 12.16 4.05 -21.80
N PHE A 192 10.93 3.76 -22.24
CA PHE A 192 10.43 4.11 -23.57
C PHE A 192 10.04 5.59 -23.67
N GLU A 193 10.51 6.31 -24.69
CA GLU A 193 10.15 7.71 -24.94
C GLU A 193 9.28 7.87 -26.22
N PRO A 194 8.04 8.38 -26.12
CA PRO A 194 7.10 8.48 -27.24
C PRO A 194 7.37 9.73 -28.10
N ILE A 195 8.45 9.69 -28.88
CA ILE A 195 8.90 10.80 -29.72
C ILE A 195 8.03 11.02 -30.97
N PHE A 196 7.36 9.97 -31.47
CA PHE A 196 6.48 10.05 -32.64
C PHE A 196 5.00 10.19 -32.27
N LEU A 197 4.22 10.87 -33.12
CA LEU A 197 2.79 11.08 -32.88
C LEU A 197 2.01 9.76 -32.72
N LEU A 198 2.37 8.72 -33.48
CA LEU A 198 1.78 7.38 -33.37
C LEU A 198 2.04 6.76 -31.99
N GLN A 199 3.27 6.89 -31.48
CA GLN A 199 3.65 6.43 -30.14
C GLN A 199 2.91 7.21 -29.04
N GLN A 200 2.76 8.53 -29.19
CA GLN A 200 2.01 9.37 -28.24
C GLN A 200 0.53 8.99 -28.17
N LYS A 201 -0.08 8.73 -29.33
CA LYS A 201 -1.45 8.18 -29.38
C LYS A 201 -1.51 6.83 -28.70
N TRP A 202 -0.58 5.92 -29.02
CA TRP A 202 -0.53 4.60 -28.40
C TRP A 202 -0.38 4.67 -26.87
N ILE A 203 0.45 5.60 -26.34
CA ILE A 203 0.59 5.82 -24.89
C ILE A 203 -0.77 6.09 -24.25
N LEU A 204 -1.56 7.01 -24.82
CA LEU A 204 -2.88 7.36 -24.28
C LEU A 204 -3.90 6.22 -24.43
N GLU A 205 -3.85 5.48 -25.54
CA GLU A 205 -4.87 4.48 -25.85
C GLU A 205 -4.62 3.12 -25.19
N TYR A 206 -3.35 2.72 -25.09
CA TYR A 206 -2.96 1.36 -24.72
C TYR A 206 -1.85 1.33 -23.67
N GLY A 207 -0.93 2.30 -23.67
CA GLY A 207 0.17 2.37 -22.70
C GLY A 207 -0.29 2.53 -21.25
N VAL A 208 -1.37 3.29 -21.04
CA VAL A 208 -1.96 3.53 -19.70
C VAL A 208 -2.58 2.25 -19.11
N ILE A 209 -3.10 1.36 -19.96
CA ILE A 209 -3.87 0.20 -19.54
C ILE A 209 -2.91 -0.92 -19.15
N ASN A 210 -3.02 -1.38 -17.90
CA ASN A 210 -2.18 -2.47 -17.41
C ASN A 210 -2.87 -3.33 -16.36
N GLU A 211 -2.54 -4.62 -16.37
CA GLU A 211 -3.08 -5.61 -15.44
C GLU A 211 -2.47 -5.44 -14.03
N ALA A 212 -1.16 -5.21 -13.96
CA ALA A 212 -0.43 -4.95 -12.72
C ALA A 212 -0.15 -3.45 -12.55
N LEU A 213 -0.43 -2.91 -11.37
CA LEU A 213 -0.16 -1.52 -11.00
C LEU A 213 -0.60 -0.47 -12.06
N PRO A 214 -1.88 -0.46 -12.48
CA PRO A 214 -2.37 0.49 -13.49
C PRO A 214 -2.18 1.96 -13.08
N ASN A 215 -2.17 2.27 -11.79
CA ASN A 215 -1.80 3.56 -11.25
C ASN A 215 -0.37 3.97 -11.66
N MET A 216 0.60 3.05 -11.57
CA MET A 216 1.98 3.31 -11.98
C MET A 216 2.10 3.51 -13.49
N SER A 217 1.41 2.69 -14.30
CA SER A 217 1.35 2.91 -15.76
C SER A 217 0.81 4.30 -16.10
N ALA A 218 -0.28 4.71 -15.45
CA ALA A 218 -0.87 6.02 -15.66
C ALA A 218 0.06 7.17 -15.26
N ILE A 219 0.78 7.05 -14.13
CA ILE A 219 1.79 8.03 -13.71
C ILE A 219 2.89 8.14 -14.75
N MET A 220 3.48 7.02 -15.17
CA MET A 220 4.54 7.00 -16.18
C MET A 220 4.07 7.67 -17.49
N CYS A 221 2.92 7.25 -18.02
CA CYS A 221 2.35 7.83 -19.24
C CYS A 221 2.02 9.32 -19.11
N LEU A 222 1.54 9.75 -17.93
CA LEU A 222 1.24 11.15 -17.68
C LEU A 222 2.52 11.97 -17.63
N GLU A 223 3.60 11.47 -17.02
CA GLU A 223 4.85 12.20 -16.76
C GLU A 223 5.83 12.24 -17.93
N LYS A 224 5.69 11.37 -18.94
CA LYS A 224 6.54 11.39 -20.15
C LYS A 224 6.65 12.80 -20.73
N VAL A 225 7.88 13.30 -20.83
CA VAL A 225 8.17 14.69 -21.22
C VAL A 225 7.61 15.00 -22.61
N ASP A 226 7.75 14.06 -23.54
CA ASP A 226 7.27 14.18 -24.92
C ASP A 226 5.73 14.27 -25.02
N MET A 227 5.00 13.82 -24.00
CA MET A 227 3.54 13.91 -23.96
C MET A 227 3.02 15.32 -23.63
N ARG A 228 3.88 16.22 -23.12
CA ARG A 228 3.46 17.58 -22.71
C ARG A 228 2.78 18.36 -23.83
N ARG A 229 3.41 18.41 -25.02
CA ARG A 229 2.84 19.12 -26.19
C ARG A 229 1.63 18.40 -26.76
N PHE A 230 1.63 17.06 -26.68
CA PHE A 230 0.51 16.24 -27.12
C PHE A 230 -0.76 16.58 -26.33
N TYR A 231 -0.73 16.54 -25.00
CA TYR A 231 -1.88 16.89 -24.16
C TYR A 231 -2.36 18.35 -24.36
N GLN A 232 -1.44 19.29 -24.55
CA GLN A 232 -1.77 20.69 -24.84
C GLN A 232 -2.50 20.89 -26.17
N ARG A 233 -2.26 20.04 -27.17
CA ARG A 233 -2.90 20.13 -28.49
C ARG A 233 -4.04 19.13 -28.68
N LEU A 234 -4.18 18.17 -27.77
CA LEU A 234 -5.21 17.14 -27.83
C LEU A 234 -6.60 17.78 -27.87
N GLU A 235 -7.36 17.40 -28.89
CA GLU A 235 -8.79 17.65 -29.00
C GLU A 235 -9.53 16.52 -28.28
N ILE A 236 -10.45 16.89 -27.39
CA ILE A 236 -11.22 15.92 -26.62
C ILE A 236 -12.50 15.60 -27.38
N THR A 237 -12.51 14.41 -27.97
CA THR A 237 -13.67 13.78 -28.62
C THR A 237 -14.32 12.77 -27.67
N GLU A 238 -15.49 12.25 -28.04
CA GLU A 238 -16.17 11.20 -27.27
C GLU A 238 -15.32 9.93 -27.13
N ASP A 239 -14.61 9.52 -28.17
CA ASP A 239 -13.78 8.30 -28.18
C ASP A 239 -12.47 8.43 -27.37
N VAL A 240 -11.99 9.67 -27.19
CA VAL A 240 -10.78 9.98 -26.40
C VAL A 240 -11.11 10.21 -24.94
N PHE A 241 -12.33 10.69 -24.62
CA PHE A 241 -12.68 11.16 -23.28
C PHE A 241 -12.43 10.10 -22.20
N SER A 242 -12.96 8.89 -22.35
CA SER A 242 -12.81 7.84 -21.33
C SER A 242 -11.40 7.27 -21.24
N LYS A 243 -10.59 7.38 -22.31
CA LYS A 243 -9.17 7.04 -22.27
C LYS A 243 -8.40 8.04 -21.40
N LEU A 244 -8.72 9.33 -21.53
CA LEU A 244 -8.22 10.39 -20.64
C LEU A 244 -8.73 10.21 -19.21
N SER A 245 -9.98 9.80 -19.03
CA SER A 245 -10.53 9.47 -17.71
C SER A 245 -9.69 8.38 -17.03
N TYR A 246 -9.34 7.31 -17.77
CA TYR A 246 -8.49 6.25 -17.23
C TYR A 246 -7.14 6.79 -16.75
N LEU A 247 -6.45 7.56 -17.61
CA LEU A 247 -5.17 8.21 -17.27
C LEU A 247 -5.29 9.05 -15.99
N VAL A 248 -6.29 9.91 -15.91
CA VAL A 248 -6.48 10.83 -14.79
C VAL A 248 -6.87 10.10 -13.51
N ALA A 249 -7.82 9.16 -13.60
CA ALA A 249 -8.33 8.42 -12.44
C ALA A 249 -7.22 7.63 -11.74
N TYR A 250 -6.42 6.90 -12.52
CA TYR A 250 -5.34 6.08 -11.98
C TYR A 250 -4.10 6.88 -11.59
N ALA A 251 -3.74 7.94 -12.34
CA ALA A 251 -2.60 8.78 -11.94
C ALA A 251 -2.87 9.54 -10.63
N ALA A 252 -4.12 9.93 -10.37
CA ALA A 252 -4.54 10.67 -9.18
C ALA A 252 -5.27 9.82 -8.12
N GLU A 253 -5.19 8.49 -8.21
CA GLU A 253 -5.79 7.59 -7.23
C GLU A 253 -5.15 7.77 -5.85
N THR A 254 -3.82 7.74 -5.82
CA THR A 254 -2.99 7.88 -4.61
C THR A 254 -2.22 9.19 -4.54
N ASN A 255 -2.05 9.89 -5.67
CA ASN A 255 -1.33 11.16 -5.76
C ASN A 255 -2.28 12.35 -5.96
N ASP A 256 -1.83 13.53 -5.55
CA ASP A 256 -2.50 14.77 -5.92
C ASP A 256 -2.20 15.05 -7.40
N ILE A 257 -3.23 15.13 -8.27
CA ILE A 257 -3.04 15.37 -9.71
C ILE A 257 -2.19 16.61 -10.01
N LYS A 258 -2.15 17.58 -9.10
CA LYS A 258 -1.44 18.86 -9.27
C LYS A 258 0.08 18.69 -9.24
N VAL A 259 0.61 17.58 -8.74
CA VAL A 259 2.07 17.32 -8.72
C VAL A 259 2.63 17.11 -10.13
N PHE A 260 1.79 16.71 -11.08
CA PHE A 260 2.21 16.47 -12.46
C PHE A 260 2.29 17.77 -13.25
N SER A 261 3.41 18.00 -13.94
CA SER A 261 3.71 19.27 -14.61
C SER A 261 2.76 19.66 -15.76
N GLN A 262 2.17 18.68 -16.44
CA GLN A 262 1.16 18.88 -17.49
C GLN A 262 -0.30 18.91 -16.98
N SER A 263 -0.52 18.66 -15.68
CA SER A 263 -1.88 18.40 -15.14
C SER A 263 -2.87 19.52 -15.37
N LEU A 264 -2.48 20.78 -15.17
CA LEU A 264 -3.43 21.89 -15.18
C LEU A 264 -4.16 22.03 -16.52
N ALA A 265 -3.41 22.12 -17.63
CA ALA A 265 -4.00 22.29 -18.95
C ALA A 265 -4.85 21.08 -19.35
N LEU A 266 -4.43 19.88 -18.93
CA LEU A 266 -5.18 18.65 -19.17
C LEU A 266 -6.50 18.64 -18.39
N VAL A 267 -6.47 18.96 -17.10
CA VAL A 267 -7.65 18.98 -16.21
C VAL A 267 -8.64 20.06 -16.63
N GLU A 268 -8.18 21.27 -16.99
CA GLU A 268 -9.06 22.34 -17.46
C GLU A 268 -9.85 21.93 -18.70
N LYS A 269 -9.17 21.30 -19.69
CA LYS A 269 -9.83 20.75 -20.88
C LYS A 269 -10.78 19.61 -20.55
N TYR A 270 -10.31 18.64 -19.75
CA TYR A 270 -11.07 17.46 -19.37
C TYR A 270 -12.39 17.84 -18.69
N ILE A 271 -12.32 18.71 -17.67
CA ILE A 271 -13.51 19.19 -16.95
C ILE A 271 -14.42 20.03 -17.85
N GLY A 272 -13.85 20.78 -18.81
CA GLY A 272 -14.63 21.49 -19.83
C GLY A 272 -15.44 20.55 -20.73
N ALA A 273 -14.91 19.37 -21.04
CA ALA A 273 -15.55 18.37 -21.91
C ALA A 273 -16.48 17.40 -21.15
N ALA A 274 -16.32 17.26 -19.84
CA ALA A 274 -17.01 16.24 -19.03
C ALA A 274 -18.54 16.30 -19.09
N ASN A 275 -19.14 17.49 -19.22
CA ASN A 275 -20.60 17.61 -19.36
C ASN A 275 -21.16 16.92 -20.62
N ASN A 276 -20.36 16.84 -21.69
CA ASN A 276 -20.80 16.30 -22.97
C ASN A 276 -20.55 14.79 -23.08
N TYR A 277 -19.44 14.31 -22.52
CA TYR A 277 -18.94 12.96 -22.81
C TYR A 277 -18.90 12.01 -21.62
N ALA A 278 -18.90 12.50 -20.38
CA ALA A 278 -18.77 11.63 -19.21
C ALA A 278 -20.00 10.73 -19.05
N LYS A 279 -19.81 9.41 -19.12
CA LYS A 279 -20.88 8.40 -19.14
C LYS A 279 -20.56 7.17 -18.29
N TYR A 280 -19.30 6.76 -18.23
CA TYR A 280 -18.88 5.48 -17.66
C TYR A 280 -18.26 5.62 -16.26
N PHE A 281 -18.03 4.49 -15.60
CA PHE A 281 -17.49 4.45 -14.24
C PHE A 281 -16.12 5.14 -14.17
N ILE A 282 -15.26 4.88 -15.16
CA ILE A 282 -13.93 5.48 -15.19
C ILE A 282 -13.98 7.01 -15.31
N ASP A 283 -15.00 7.57 -15.97
CA ASP A 283 -15.21 9.02 -16.07
C ASP A 283 -15.61 9.61 -14.72
N LEU A 284 -16.48 8.91 -13.99
CA LEU A 284 -16.86 9.25 -12.63
C LEU A 284 -15.64 9.24 -11.70
N ALA A 285 -14.86 8.15 -11.73
CA ALA A 285 -13.66 7.99 -10.92
C ALA A 285 -12.64 9.12 -11.17
N ALA A 286 -12.43 9.51 -12.43
CA ALA A 286 -11.56 10.63 -12.79
C ALA A 286 -12.05 11.98 -12.23
N ILE A 287 -13.35 12.27 -12.31
CA ILE A 287 -13.93 13.50 -11.75
C ILE A 287 -13.73 13.55 -10.23
N ILE A 288 -13.90 12.41 -9.55
CA ILE A 288 -13.66 12.27 -8.11
C ILE A 288 -12.18 12.48 -7.78
N ALA A 289 -11.27 11.81 -8.49
CA ALA A 289 -9.83 11.92 -8.26
C ALA A 289 -9.34 13.38 -8.43
N ILE A 290 -9.82 14.08 -9.47
CA ILE A 290 -9.58 15.51 -9.64
C ILE A 290 -10.12 16.30 -8.45
N LYS A 291 -11.38 16.10 -8.05
CA LYS A 291 -12.01 16.85 -6.95
C LYS A 291 -11.28 16.63 -5.63
N LYS A 292 -10.85 15.40 -5.33
CA LYS A 292 -10.11 15.02 -4.12
C LYS A 292 -8.80 15.79 -4.01
N SER A 293 -8.12 15.98 -5.15
CA SER A 293 -6.90 16.77 -5.29
C SER A 293 -7.10 18.27 -5.08
N MET A 294 -8.32 18.80 -5.13
CA MET A 294 -8.57 20.23 -4.92
C MET A 294 -8.75 20.58 -3.42
N ALA A 295 -7.99 21.55 -2.91
CA ALA A 295 -8.08 21.95 -1.51
C ALA A 295 -9.47 22.51 -1.17
N PRO A 296 -10.00 22.31 0.05
CA PRO A 296 -11.17 23.05 0.49
C PRO A 296 -10.76 24.52 0.70
N TYR A 297 -11.66 25.44 0.39
CA TYR A 297 -11.38 26.87 0.48
C TYR A 297 -11.36 27.30 1.96
N TRP A 298 -10.17 27.47 2.54
CA TRP A 298 -9.99 27.98 3.91
C TRP A 298 -9.20 29.29 3.98
N TYR A 299 -8.90 29.92 2.84
CA TYR A 299 -8.15 31.17 2.82
C TYR A 299 -9.12 32.36 2.85
N HIS A 300 -9.21 33.01 4.02
CA HIS A 300 -9.99 34.22 4.26
C HIS A 300 -9.32 35.52 3.74
N SER A 301 -8.51 35.44 2.68
CA SER A 301 -8.05 36.64 1.97
C SER A 301 -8.37 36.48 0.50
N GLY A 302 -8.90 37.54 -0.13
CA GLY A 302 -9.21 37.56 -1.58
C GLY A 302 -7.97 37.51 -2.49
N GLU A 303 -6.87 36.90 -2.03
CA GLU A 303 -5.62 36.74 -2.76
C GLU A 303 -5.54 35.37 -3.42
N ASP A 304 -5.15 35.36 -4.70
CA ASP A 304 -4.92 34.12 -5.45
C ASP A 304 -3.51 33.59 -5.17
N ILE A 305 -3.42 32.49 -4.41
CA ILE A 305 -2.15 31.90 -4.00
C ILE A 305 -1.61 31.06 -5.16
N LYS A 306 -0.46 31.44 -5.70
CA LYS A 306 0.27 30.64 -6.71
C LYS A 306 0.84 29.37 -6.09
N LYS A 307 0.69 28.26 -6.79
CA LYS A 307 1.20 26.94 -6.42
C LYS A 307 2.04 26.36 -7.56
N GLU A 308 2.59 25.17 -7.34
CA GLU A 308 3.39 24.44 -8.33
C GLU A 308 2.58 24.15 -9.61
N ASN A 309 3.31 23.92 -10.71
CA ASN A 309 2.74 23.52 -12.01
C ASN A 309 1.64 24.44 -12.57
N GLY A 310 1.66 25.72 -12.19
CA GLY A 310 0.73 26.76 -12.69
C GLY A 310 -0.65 26.77 -12.02
N TRP A 311 -0.85 25.94 -10.99
CA TRP A 311 -2.05 25.93 -10.17
C TRP A 311 -2.15 27.17 -9.28
N THR A 312 -3.37 27.58 -8.97
CA THR A 312 -3.65 28.65 -8.01
C THR A 312 -4.86 28.30 -7.14
N SER A 313 -5.02 28.95 -5.98
CA SER A 313 -6.18 28.70 -5.10
C SER A 313 -7.51 28.97 -5.81
N ASN A 314 -7.59 29.99 -6.69
CA ASN A 314 -8.79 30.27 -7.47
C ASN A 314 -9.07 29.17 -8.50
N LYS A 315 -8.04 28.69 -9.22
CA LYS A 315 -8.20 27.59 -10.19
C LYS A 315 -8.69 26.31 -9.51
N GLU A 316 -8.11 25.96 -8.37
CA GLU A 316 -8.57 24.81 -7.57
C GLU A 316 -10.04 24.96 -7.19
N HIS A 317 -10.45 26.14 -6.73
CA HIS A 317 -11.84 26.41 -6.37
C HIS A 317 -12.79 26.26 -7.56
N VAL A 318 -12.45 26.83 -8.72
CA VAL A 318 -13.24 26.73 -9.95
C VAL A 318 -13.40 25.28 -10.40
N ILE A 319 -12.29 24.52 -10.47
CA ILE A 319 -12.31 23.11 -10.86
C ILE A 319 -13.12 22.28 -9.86
N ARG A 320 -12.91 22.48 -8.56
CA ARG A 320 -13.65 21.79 -7.50
C ARG A 320 -15.15 22.00 -7.61
N ASN A 321 -15.59 23.24 -7.88
CA ASN A 321 -17.01 23.55 -8.03
C ASN A 321 -17.60 22.86 -9.26
N LYS A 322 -16.90 22.88 -10.41
CA LYS A 322 -17.32 22.16 -11.62
C LYS A 322 -17.42 20.66 -11.39
N CYS A 323 -16.43 20.04 -10.74
CA CYS A 323 -16.51 18.63 -10.35
C CYS A 323 -17.71 18.38 -9.43
N SER A 324 -17.97 19.26 -8.47
CA SER A 324 -19.09 19.11 -7.55
C SER A 324 -20.44 19.17 -8.26
N GLU A 325 -20.62 20.04 -9.25
CA GLU A 325 -21.84 20.04 -10.08
C GLU A 325 -21.97 18.79 -10.94
N LEU A 326 -20.88 18.33 -11.57
CA LEU A 326 -20.86 17.09 -12.34
C LEU A 326 -21.30 15.88 -11.49
N LEU A 327 -20.81 15.78 -10.26
CA LEU A 327 -21.09 14.66 -9.36
C LEU A 327 -22.52 14.63 -8.81
N LYS A 328 -23.32 15.70 -8.96
CA LYS A 328 -24.74 15.70 -8.55
C LYS A 328 -25.65 14.92 -9.51
N GLN A 329 -25.16 14.53 -10.69
CA GLN A 329 -25.98 13.83 -11.67
C GLN A 329 -26.40 12.44 -11.17
N ALA A 330 -27.70 12.14 -11.19
CA ALA A 330 -28.26 10.89 -10.65
C ALA A 330 -27.73 9.62 -11.33
N LYS A 331 -27.23 9.73 -12.56
CA LYS A 331 -26.68 8.61 -13.36
C LYS A 331 -25.49 7.91 -12.69
N TRP A 332 -24.74 8.61 -11.84
CA TRP A 332 -23.51 8.08 -11.24
C TRP A 332 -23.75 6.92 -10.28
N ARG A 333 -24.87 6.92 -9.55
CA ARG A 333 -25.21 5.82 -8.66
C ARG A 333 -25.45 4.52 -9.43
N GLN A 334 -26.18 4.60 -10.55
CA GLN A 334 -26.42 3.44 -11.41
C GLN A 334 -25.12 2.95 -12.05
N CYS A 335 -24.27 3.86 -12.48
CA CYS A 335 -22.97 3.54 -13.07
C CYS A 335 -22.05 2.80 -12.08
N LEU A 336 -22.01 3.25 -10.82
CA LEU A 336 -21.25 2.58 -9.77
C LEU A 336 -21.83 1.19 -9.42
N ILE A 337 -23.16 1.04 -9.40
CA ILE A 337 -23.78 -0.27 -9.16
C ILE A 337 -23.43 -1.25 -10.29
N GLN A 338 -23.48 -0.81 -11.55
CA GLN A 338 -23.07 -1.65 -12.69
C GLN A 338 -21.61 -2.10 -12.60
N GLU A 339 -20.72 -1.22 -12.13
CA GLU A 339 -19.32 -1.58 -11.87
C GLU A 339 -19.18 -2.56 -10.69
N LEU A 340 -19.99 -2.46 -9.64
CA LEU A 340 -19.96 -3.43 -8.54
C LEU A 340 -20.50 -4.80 -8.97
N ASP A 341 -21.53 -4.84 -9.81
CA ASP A 341 -22.13 -6.08 -10.32
C ASP A 341 -21.18 -6.85 -11.23
N MET A 342 -20.47 -6.15 -12.12
CA MET A 342 -19.51 -6.72 -13.07
C MET A 342 -18.24 -5.88 -13.07
N PRO A 343 -17.38 -6.04 -12.05
CA PRO A 343 -16.25 -5.16 -11.93
C PRO A 343 -15.28 -5.39 -13.08
N CYS A 344 -14.72 -4.28 -13.56
CA CYS A 344 -13.77 -4.18 -14.67
C CYS A 344 -12.51 -3.42 -14.24
N HIS A 345 -12.61 -2.60 -13.19
CA HIS A 345 -11.51 -1.81 -12.62
C HIS A 345 -10.97 -2.41 -11.31
N GLN A 346 -9.85 -1.86 -10.84
CA GLN A 346 -9.20 -2.27 -9.58
C GLN A 346 -10.10 -1.98 -8.38
N THR A 347 -10.09 -2.88 -7.39
CA THR A 347 -10.91 -2.76 -6.17
C THR A 347 -10.64 -1.43 -5.46
N SER A 348 -9.38 -1.00 -5.38
CA SER A 348 -9.00 0.27 -4.74
C SER A 348 -9.70 1.49 -5.36
N LEU A 349 -9.80 1.56 -6.69
CA LEU A 349 -10.46 2.66 -7.39
C LEU A 349 -11.99 2.61 -7.23
N ILE A 350 -12.57 1.40 -7.19
CA ILE A 350 -14.00 1.19 -6.96
C ILE A 350 -14.38 1.62 -5.55
N ILE A 351 -13.64 1.16 -4.53
CA ILE A 351 -13.86 1.55 -3.13
C ILE A 351 -13.68 3.07 -2.96
N LEU A 352 -12.63 3.66 -3.53
CA LEU A 352 -12.42 5.12 -3.50
C LEU A 352 -13.64 5.87 -4.06
N THR A 353 -14.15 5.42 -5.21
CA THR A 353 -15.32 6.04 -5.87
C THR A 353 -16.58 5.88 -5.02
N MET A 354 -16.76 4.71 -4.41
CA MET A 354 -17.89 4.39 -3.54
C MET A 354 -17.90 5.22 -2.26
N GLU A 355 -16.75 5.35 -1.58
CA GLU A 355 -16.56 6.19 -0.39
C GLU A 355 -16.90 7.67 -0.69
N GLU A 356 -16.40 8.21 -1.80
CA GLU A 356 -16.60 9.61 -2.18
C GLU A 356 -18.04 9.94 -2.63
N ILE A 357 -18.77 8.95 -3.15
CA ILE A 357 -20.21 9.04 -3.43
C ILE A 357 -21.04 8.83 -2.15
N GLY A 358 -20.46 8.23 -1.11
CA GLY A 358 -21.15 7.90 0.13
C GLY A 358 -22.14 6.74 -0.03
N LEU A 359 -21.84 5.79 -0.92
CA LEU A 359 -22.66 4.59 -1.10
C LEU A 359 -22.18 3.49 -0.14
N VAL A 360 -23.09 2.97 0.68
CA VAL A 360 -22.88 1.79 1.53
C VAL A 360 -23.86 0.71 1.05
N PRO A 361 -23.44 -0.20 0.14
CA PRO A 361 -24.32 -1.22 -0.42
C PRO A 361 -24.56 -2.39 0.55
N SER A 362 -25.37 -3.38 0.17
CA SER A 362 -25.42 -4.65 0.88
C SER A 362 -24.14 -5.46 0.68
N PHE A 363 -23.79 -6.33 1.63
CA PHE A 363 -22.61 -7.20 1.50
C PHE A 363 -22.63 -8.06 0.22
N GLU A 364 -23.81 -8.53 -0.20
CA GLU A 364 -23.97 -9.32 -1.44
C GLU A 364 -23.45 -8.59 -2.68
N THR A 365 -23.57 -7.26 -2.73
CA THR A 365 -23.09 -6.42 -3.83
C THR A 365 -21.57 -6.31 -3.87
N LEU A 366 -20.88 -6.61 -2.76
CA LEU A 366 -19.41 -6.62 -2.68
C LEU A 366 -18.80 -7.99 -3.02
N LEU A 367 -19.62 -9.05 -3.12
CA LEU A 367 -19.13 -10.40 -3.42
C LEU A 367 -18.37 -10.50 -4.75
N PRO A 368 -18.75 -9.83 -5.85
CA PRO A 368 -17.97 -9.87 -7.08
C PRO A 368 -16.53 -9.36 -6.91
N LEU A 369 -16.29 -8.42 -6.00
CA LEU A 369 -14.94 -7.95 -5.66
C LEU A 369 -14.16 -9.04 -4.91
N LEU A 370 -14.79 -9.65 -3.90
CA LEU A 370 -14.18 -10.74 -3.10
C LEU A 370 -13.97 -12.03 -3.90
N GLN A 371 -14.70 -12.26 -4.98
CA GLN A 371 -14.46 -13.39 -5.88
C GLN A 371 -13.14 -13.29 -6.66
N ARG A 372 -12.59 -12.08 -6.81
CA ARG A 372 -11.28 -11.86 -7.44
C ARG A 372 -10.14 -12.09 -6.46
N ASP A 373 -10.34 -11.68 -5.21
CA ASP A 373 -9.44 -11.92 -4.09
C ASP A 373 -10.28 -12.07 -2.82
N PHE A 374 -10.38 -13.31 -2.30
CA PHE A 374 -11.22 -13.62 -1.13
C PHE A 374 -10.85 -12.83 0.12
N PHE A 375 -9.64 -12.27 0.15
CA PHE A 375 -9.09 -11.49 1.24
C PHE A 375 -8.58 -10.11 0.76
N ASP A 376 -9.30 -9.45 -0.16
CA ASP A 376 -8.96 -8.10 -0.65
C ASP A 376 -8.88 -7.07 0.49
N MET A 377 -7.72 -6.42 0.61
CA MET A 377 -7.44 -5.49 1.71
C MET A 377 -8.22 -4.18 1.64
N ASN A 378 -8.65 -3.74 0.45
CA ASN A 378 -9.48 -2.55 0.30
C ASN A 378 -10.91 -2.84 0.78
N VAL A 379 -11.43 -4.03 0.45
CA VAL A 379 -12.74 -4.47 0.96
C VAL A 379 -12.69 -4.63 2.48
N LEU A 380 -11.63 -5.24 3.03
CA LEU A 380 -11.43 -5.34 4.48
C LEU A 380 -11.56 -3.98 5.17
N LYS A 381 -10.79 -3.00 4.69
CA LYS A 381 -10.79 -1.64 5.27
C LYS A 381 -12.21 -1.07 5.22
N PHE A 382 -12.87 -1.15 4.07
CA PHE A 382 -14.21 -0.63 3.92
C PHE A 382 -15.22 -1.29 4.88
N VAL A 383 -15.23 -2.62 4.98
CA VAL A 383 -16.28 -3.36 5.71
C VAL A 383 -16.01 -3.52 7.21
N LEU A 384 -14.76 -3.67 7.65
CA LEU A 384 -14.40 -3.93 9.06
C LEU A 384 -13.79 -2.73 9.77
N VAL A 385 -13.25 -1.74 9.05
CA VAL A 385 -12.68 -0.54 9.67
C VAL A 385 -13.66 0.63 9.58
N ASP A 386 -14.07 0.96 8.35
CA ASP A 386 -14.85 2.17 8.08
C ASP A 386 -16.36 1.98 8.34
N HIS A 387 -16.88 0.76 8.16
CA HIS A 387 -18.32 0.45 8.29
C HIS A 387 -18.62 -0.83 9.08
N SER A 388 -17.85 -1.11 10.13
CA SER A 388 -18.03 -2.31 10.98
C SER A 388 -19.46 -2.47 11.48
N GLU A 389 -20.11 -1.38 11.85
CA GLU A 389 -21.48 -1.36 12.37
C GLU A 389 -22.54 -1.83 11.37
N HIS A 390 -22.23 -1.83 10.07
CA HIS A 390 -23.11 -2.28 9.00
C HIS A 390 -22.83 -3.73 8.57
N TYR A 391 -21.56 -4.14 8.51
CA TYR A 391 -21.18 -5.40 7.85
C TYR A 391 -20.73 -6.52 8.80
N LEU A 392 -20.53 -6.25 10.09
CA LEU A 392 -19.90 -7.19 11.02
C LEU A 392 -20.49 -8.62 10.97
N HIS A 393 -21.83 -8.72 10.99
CA HIS A 393 -22.51 -10.02 10.97
C HIS A 393 -22.30 -10.78 9.65
N ASP A 394 -22.40 -10.08 8.51
CA ASP A 394 -22.20 -10.66 7.20
C ASP A 394 -20.76 -11.14 7.02
N ILE A 395 -19.79 -10.35 7.47
CA ILE A 395 -18.37 -10.68 7.40
C ILE A 395 -18.01 -11.84 8.33
N PHE A 396 -18.58 -11.90 9.53
CA PHE A 396 -18.42 -13.05 10.42
C PHE A 396 -18.91 -14.35 9.75
N ASN A 397 -20.09 -14.31 9.13
CA ASN A 397 -20.65 -15.44 8.40
C ASN A 397 -19.82 -15.81 7.17
N TYR A 398 -19.31 -14.82 6.44
CA TYR A 398 -18.43 -15.03 5.29
C TYR A 398 -17.12 -15.71 5.70
N LEU A 399 -16.40 -15.13 6.67
CA LEU A 399 -15.11 -15.65 7.14
C LEU A 399 -15.23 -17.04 7.75
N SER A 400 -16.34 -17.37 8.42
CA SER A 400 -16.57 -18.73 8.93
C SER A 400 -16.58 -19.81 7.85
N LYS A 401 -16.83 -19.43 6.58
CA LYS A 401 -16.86 -20.34 5.43
C LYS A 401 -15.57 -20.35 4.62
N VAL A 402 -14.88 -19.20 4.51
CA VAL A 402 -13.74 -19.05 3.59
C VAL A 402 -12.37 -19.11 4.27
N LEU A 403 -12.29 -18.94 5.60
CA LEU A 403 -11.01 -18.97 6.30
C LEU A 403 -10.31 -20.34 6.11
N PRO A 404 -9.05 -20.37 5.64
CA PRO A 404 -8.28 -21.59 5.53
C PRO A 404 -8.09 -22.25 6.90
N LYS A 405 -7.95 -23.58 6.92
CA LYS A 405 -7.78 -24.32 8.18
C LYS A 405 -6.45 -23.97 8.86
N GLU A 406 -5.46 -23.60 8.07
CA GLU A 406 -4.10 -23.25 8.45
C GLU A 406 -4.05 -22.05 9.40
N VAL A 407 -5.02 -21.12 9.28
CA VAL A 407 -5.18 -19.96 10.20
C VAL A 407 -5.40 -20.42 11.65
N PHE A 408 -6.03 -21.58 11.82
CA PHE A 408 -6.34 -22.19 13.12
C PHE A 408 -5.46 -23.41 13.43
N CYS A 409 -4.27 -23.53 12.80
CA CYS A 409 -3.33 -24.59 13.14
C CYS A 409 -2.96 -24.56 14.62
N ASP A 410 -2.83 -25.74 15.22
CA ASP A 410 -2.51 -25.93 16.65
C ASP A 410 -1.03 -25.66 17.00
N ASP A 411 -0.24 -25.13 16.06
CA ASP A 411 1.17 -24.78 16.26
C ASP A 411 1.36 -23.26 16.03
N PRO A 412 1.34 -22.45 17.10
CA PRO A 412 1.54 -21.01 17.00
C PRO A 412 2.94 -20.69 16.47
N LEU A 413 3.06 -19.74 15.55
CA LEU A 413 4.34 -19.35 14.96
C LEU A 413 4.85 -18.02 15.54
N GLU A 414 6.17 -17.82 15.48
CA GLU A 414 6.83 -16.52 15.65
C GLU A 414 7.14 -15.95 14.25
N ILE A 415 6.25 -15.10 13.76
CA ILE A 415 6.35 -14.48 12.43
C ILE A 415 6.88 -13.05 12.62
N SER A 416 8.01 -12.72 11.99
CA SER A 416 8.55 -11.36 12.01
C SER A 416 7.77 -10.48 11.04
N LYS A 417 7.69 -9.16 11.31
CA LYS A 417 7.00 -8.21 10.42
C LYS A 417 7.56 -8.22 9.00
N ASP A 418 8.87 -8.42 8.87
CA ASP A 418 9.58 -8.45 7.59
C ASP A 418 9.28 -9.70 6.76
N SER A 419 8.68 -10.72 7.38
CA SER A 419 8.30 -11.98 6.72
C SER A 419 6.82 -12.06 6.32
N ILE A 420 6.04 -11.01 6.54
CA ILE A 420 4.60 -11.00 6.22
C ILE A 420 4.42 -10.93 4.69
N SER A 421 3.99 -12.05 4.11
CA SER A 421 3.63 -12.17 2.69
C SER A 421 2.10 -12.11 2.48
N SER A 422 1.66 -12.20 1.22
CA SER A 422 0.24 -12.25 0.85
C SER A 422 -0.50 -13.49 1.41
N GLU A 423 0.22 -14.54 1.82
CA GLU A 423 -0.36 -15.76 2.39
C GLU A 423 -1.04 -15.53 3.76
N TYR A 424 -0.71 -14.43 4.43
CA TYR A 424 -1.25 -14.05 5.75
C TYR A 424 -2.43 -13.08 5.65
N LYS A 425 -2.90 -12.73 4.44
CA LYS A 425 -4.14 -11.95 4.27
C LYS A 425 -5.32 -12.53 5.07
N PRO A 426 -5.58 -13.87 5.10
CA PRO A 426 -6.67 -14.44 5.90
C PRO A 426 -6.52 -14.15 7.40
N ASP A 427 -5.30 -14.24 7.93
CA ASP A 427 -5.01 -13.94 9.34
C ASP A 427 -5.24 -12.45 9.64
N ILE A 428 -4.85 -11.55 8.73
CA ILE A 428 -5.10 -10.11 8.88
C ILE A 428 -6.60 -9.82 8.87
N TRP A 429 -7.38 -10.46 8.00
CA TRP A 429 -8.85 -10.36 8.04
C TRP A 429 -9.43 -10.79 9.39
N LEU A 430 -8.91 -11.88 9.96
CA LEU A 430 -9.33 -12.35 11.27
C LEU A 430 -8.95 -11.36 12.38
N VAL A 431 -7.76 -10.75 12.34
CA VAL A 431 -7.35 -9.66 13.27
C VAL A 431 -8.38 -8.53 13.24
N PHE A 432 -8.75 -8.04 12.06
CA PHE A 432 -9.70 -6.93 11.94
C PHE A 432 -11.14 -7.34 12.30
N LEU A 433 -11.53 -8.59 12.08
CA LEU A 433 -12.80 -9.11 12.58
C LEU A 433 -12.85 -9.09 14.11
N LEU A 434 -11.79 -9.55 14.78
CA LEU A 434 -11.70 -9.54 16.25
C LEU A 434 -11.75 -8.11 16.82
N LYS A 435 -11.06 -7.16 16.16
CA LYS A 435 -11.16 -5.72 16.49
C LYS A 435 -12.58 -5.20 16.33
N ALA A 436 -13.23 -5.49 15.21
CA ALA A 436 -14.60 -5.05 14.95
C ALA A 436 -15.61 -5.66 15.94
N LEU A 437 -15.50 -6.97 16.27
CA LEU A 437 -16.32 -7.62 17.30
C LEU A 437 -16.18 -6.92 18.65
N ARG A 438 -14.95 -6.56 19.04
CA ARG A 438 -14.69 -5.82 20.27
C ARG A 438 -15.30 -4.42 20.24
N LYS A 439 -15.06 -3.66 19.17
CA LYS A 439 -15.57 -2.29 18.97
C LYS A 439 -17.10 -2.26 19.05
N GLU A 440 -17.78 -3.19 18.37
CA GLU A 440 -19.25 -3.31 18.35
C GLU A 440 -19.83 -4.11 19.53
N ARG A 441 -18.98 -4.44 20.53
CA ARG A 441 -19.33 -5.18 21.76
C ARG A 441 -20.06 -6.52 21.54
N GLN A 442 -19.72 -7.25 20.47
CA GLN A 442 -20.22 -8.59 20.19
C GLN A 442 -19.32 -9.65 20.82
N ASN A 443 -19.88 -10.50 21.68
CA ASN A 443 -19.12 -11.53 22.40
C ASN A 443 -19.20 -12.90 21.70
N GLU A 444 -18.21 -13.19 20.86
CA GLU A 444 -18.06 -14.48 20.17
C GLU A 444 -17.01 -15.36 20.86
N GLU A 445 -17.31 -15.78 22.10
CA GLU A 445 -16.35 -16.47 22.99
C GLU A 445 -15.70 -17.71 22.36
N ALA A 446 -16.48 -18.52 21.64
CA ALA A 446 -15.96 -19.71 20.97
C ALA A 446 -14.92 -19.38 19.91
N LEU A 447 -15.12 -18.30 19.15
CA LEU A 447 -14.13 -17.81 18.19
C LEU A 447 -12.89 -17.27 18.92
N PHE A 448 -13.08 -16.48 19.97
CA PHE A 448 -11.96 -15.92 20.74
C PHE A 448 -11.08 -17.02 21.33
N ILE A 449 -11.67 -18.06 21.91
CA ILE A 449 -10.96 -19.25 22.41
C ILE A 449 -10.17 -19.92 21.28
N ARG A 450 -10.81 -20.14 20.12
CA ARG A 450 -10.16 -20.78 18.97
C ARG A 450 -8.98 -19.98 18.44
N CYS A 451 -9.02 -18.66 18.54
CA CYS A 451 -7.95 -17.76 18.07
C CYS A 451 -6.74 -17.70 19.01
N LEU A 452 -6.80 -18.26 20.23
CA LEU A 452 -5.68 -18.20 21.18
C LEU A 452 -4.46 -19.01 20.74
N THR A 453 -4.65 -20.02 19.88
CA THR A 453 -3.57 -20.86 19.33
C THR A 453 -3.33 -20.64 17.84
N SER A 454 -3.99 -19.66 17.22
CA SER A 454 -3.82 -19.36 15.79
C SER A 454 -2.36 -19.09 15.41
N ARG A 455 -1.96 -19.47 14.19
CA ARG A 455 -0.57 -19.36 13.71
C ARG A 455 -0.01 -17.94 13.80
N PHE A 456 -0.84 -16.92 13.55
CA PHE A 456 -0.40 -15.53 13.44
C PHE A 456 -0.42 -14.80 14.81
N PRO A 457 0.71 -14.19 15.24
CA PRO A 457 0.81 -13.53 16.55
C PRO A 457 -0.28 -12.50 16.85
N ASP A 458 -0.62 -11.64 15.88
CA ASP A 458 -1.59 -10.57 16.10
C ASP A 458 -3.01 -11.10 16.29
N VAL A 459 -3.36 -12.25 15.71
CA VAL A 459 -4.65 -12.92 15.94
C VAL A 459 -4.77 -13.33 17.41
N ARG A 460 -3.70 -13.92 17.97
CA ARG A 460 -3.65 -14.33 19.38
C ARG A 460 -3.74 -13.12 20.31
N ILE A 461 -3.05 -12.04 19.98
CA ILE A 461 -3.09 -10.78 20.74
C ILE A 461 -4.51 -10.20 20.77
N GLU A 462 -5.17 -10.08 19.61
CA GLU A 462 -6.54 -9.55 19.55
C GLU A 462 -7.56 -10.47 20.25
N ALA A 463 -7.35 -11.78 20.23
CA ALA A 463 -8.17 -12.72 20.99
C ALA A 463 -8.06 -12.52 22.51
N ILE A 464 -6.83 -12.31 23.02
CA ILE A 464 -6.58 -11.96 24.43
C ILE A 464 -7.29 -10.65 24.78
N HIS A 465 -7.24 -9.64 23.91
CA HIS A 465 -7.90 -8.36 24.13
C HIS A 465 -9.43 -8.53 24.16
N ALA A 466 -10.01 -9.29 23.23
CA ALA A 466 -11.44 -9.58 23.23
C ALA A 466 -11.88 -10.27 24.52
N LEU A 467 -11.20 -11.36 24.94
CA LEU A 467 -11.49 -12.05 26.21
C LEU A 467 -11.35 -11.12 27.42
N ARG A 468 -10.37 -10.20 27.41
CA ARG A 468 -10.19 -9.22 28.49
C ARG A 468 -11.37 -8.26 28.60
N VAL A 469 -11.92 -7.80 27.48
CA VAL A 469 -13.10 -6.92 27.46
C VAL A 469 -14.33 -7.66 28.01
N PHE A 470 -14.52 -8.93 27.66
CA PHE A 470 -15.67 -9.73 28.10
C PHE A 470 -15.41 -10.58 29.35
N LYS A 471 -14.45 -10.21 30.20
CA LYS A 471 -14.04 -11.00 31.38
C LYS A 471 -15.18 -11.37 32.33
N SER A 472 -16.17 -10.48 32.50
CA SER A 472 -17.35 -10.74 33.34
C SER A 472 -18.28 -11.83 32.80
N ASN A 473 -18.13 -12.20 31.54
CA ASN A 473 -19.05 -13.07 30.80
C ASN A 473 -18.42 -14.43 30.45
N TRP A 474 -17.22 -14.72 30.97
CA TRP A 474 -16.50 -15.96 30.66
C TRP A 474 -17.28 -17.20 31.06
N SER A 475 -17.35 -18.16 30.15
CA SER A 475 -17.74 -19.53 30.47
C SER A 475 -16.60 -20.29 31.15
N ALA A 476 -16.91 -21.50 31.62
CA ALA A 476 -15.94 -22.42 32.20
C ALA A 476 -14.86 -22.89 31.19
N LEU A 477 -15.03 -22.65 29.89
CA LEU A 477 -14.11 -23.07 28.84
C LEU A 477 -12.92 -22.12 28.66
N VAL A 478 -13.07 -20.84 29.06
CA VAL A 478 -12.05 -19.81 28.79
C VAL A 478 -10.75 -20.08 29.55
N PHE A 479 -10.84 -20.41 30.85
CA PHE A 479 -9.65 -20.59 31.68
C PHE A 479 -8.78 -21.79 31.24
N PRO A 480 -9.35 -23.00 30.99
CA PRO A 480 -8.57 -24.11 30.43
C PRO A 480 -7.92 -23.78 29.09
N ALA A 481 -8.62 -23.06 28.20
CA ALA A 481 -8.08 -22.66 26.91
C ALA A 481 -6.90 -21.68 27.04
N LEU A 482 -6.98 -20.72 27.97
CA LEU A 482 -5.88 -19.79 28.27
C LEU A 482 -4.65 -20.53 28.84
N GLU A 483 -4.86 -21.55 29.66
CA GLU A 483 -3.76 -22.37 30.18
C GLU A 483 -3.06 -23.14 29.06
N GLN A 484 -3.83 -23.85 28.23
CA GLN A 484 -3.30 -24.60 27.09
C GLN A 484 -2.54 -23.68 26.11
N ALA A 485 -3.13 -22.55 25.72
CA ALA A 485 -2.51 -21.60 24.81
C ALA A 485 -1.20 -21.02 25.39
N CYS A 486 -1.16 -20.75 26.70
CA CYS A 486 0.03 -20.25 27.37
C CYS A 486 1.19 -21.27 27.39
N GLU A 487 0.90 -22.57 27.39
CA GLU A 487 1.92 -23.62 27.40
C GLU A 487 2.65 -23.70 26.07
N VAL A 488 1.91 -23.64 24.96
CA VAL A 488 2.43 -23.79 23.58
C VAL A 488 2.90 -22.49 22.94
N GLU A 489 2.64 -21.32 23.55
CA GLU A 489 3.02 -20.02 22.96
C GLU A 489 4.55 -19.84 22.84
N PRO A 490 5.09 -19.68 21.60
CA PRO A 490 6.51 -19.43 21.38
C PRO A 490 6.94 -18.00 21.73
N VAL A 491 6.05 -17.00 21.58
CA VAL A 491 6.39 -15.60 21.80
C VAL A 491 6.25 -15.22 23.28
N ASN A 492 7.38 -15.03 23.95
CA ASN A 492 7.45 -14.70 25.38
C ASN A 492 6.58 -13.51 25.80
N ASN A 493 6.46 -12.49 24.95
CA ASN A 493 5.61 -11.33 25.25
C ASN A 493 4.13 -11.72 25.30
N ILE A 494 3.63 -12.53 24.36
CA ILE A 494 2.24 -13.01 24.34
C ILE A 494 2.00 -13.94 25.54
N LYS A 495 2.97 -14.80 25.87
CA LYS A 495 2.91 -15.70 27.05
C LYS A 495 2.65 -14.94 28.36
N LYS A 496 3.34 -13.82 28.57
CA LYS A 496 3.09 -12.92 29.71
C LYS A 496 1.67 -12.36 29.72
N ARG A 497 1.09 -12.07 28.55
CA ARG A 497 -0.29 -11.56 28.47
C ARG A 497 -1.32 -12.60 28.87
N PHE A 498 -1.13 -13.88 28.48
CA PHE A 498 -1.96 -14.98 28.96
C PHE A 498 -1.89 -15.11 30.49
N GLN A 499 -0.68 -15.13 31.05
CA GLN A 499 -0.45 -15.22 32.50
C GLN A 499 -1.16 -14.10 33.26
N ARG A 500 -1.03 -12.85 32.79
CA ARG A 500 -1.73 -11.70 33.38
C ARG A 500 -3.25 -11.78 33.25
N LEU A 501 -3.75 -12.24 32.10
CA LEU A 501 -5.19 -12.37 31.89
C LEU A 501 -5.82 -13.37 32.90
N MET A 502 -5.08 -14.44 33.21
CA MET A 502 -5.40 -15.43 34.26
C MET A 502 -5.10 -14.96 35.69
N GLY A 503 -4.45 -13.80 35.90
CA GLY A 503 -4.07 -13.29 37.21
C GLY A 503 -2.82 -13.94 37.83
N LYS A 504 -2.00 -14.63 37.05
CA LYS A 504 -0.69 -15.19 37.48
C LYS A 504 0.34 -14.03 37.50
N ASN A 505 1.10 -13.90 38.60
CA ASN A 505 2.06 -12.81 38.78
C ASN A 505 3.32 -12.99 37.92
N ASP A 506 3.66 -11.97 37.13
CA ASP A 506 4.76 -11.95 36.15
C ASP A 506 6.18 -11.79 36.75
N GLY A 507 6.36 -11.90 38.07
CA GLY A 507 7.67 -11.72 38.73
C GLY A 507 8.31 -10.33 38.60
N GLY A 508 7.66 -9.37 37.94
CA GLY A 508 8.13 -7.98 37.77
C GLY A 508 7.75 -7.07 38.94
N GLN A 509 8.40 -5.89 39.03
CA GLN A 509 8.07 -4.85 40.00
C GLN A 509 6.56 -4.50 39.94
N LYS A 510 5.92 -4.38 41.11
CA LYS A 510 4.52 -3.97 41.25
C LYS A 510 4.33 -2.59 40.60
N LYS A 511 3.75 -2.55 39.39
CA LYS A 511 3.37 -1.31 38.72
C LYS A 511 2.09 -0.75 39.34
N GLU A 512 1.97 0.57 39.40
CA GLU A 512 0.87 1.24 40.07
C GLU A 512 -0.37 1.32 39.18
N GLN A 513 -1.54 0.94 39.71
CA GLN A 513 -2.85 1.16 39.11
C GLN A 513 -3.55 2.29 39.86
N ARG A 514 -3.82 3.42 39.18
CA ARG A 514 -4.46 4.61 39.77
C ARG A 514 -5.66 4.99 38.90
N TYR A 515 -6.81 5.23 39.53
CA TYR A 515 -8.01 5.74 38.89
C TYR A 515 -8.35 7.12 39.46
N ILE A 516 -8.84 8.01 38.62
CA ILE A 516 -9.29 9.35 38.99
C ILE A 516 -10.70 9.55 38.42
N ASP A 517 -11.56 10.23 39.16
CA ASP A 517 -12.88 10.60 38.65
C ASP A 517 -12.75 11.62 37.51
N VAL A 518 -13.25 11.25 36.34
CA VAL A 518 -13.20 12.05 35.10
C VAL A 518 -14.57 12.58 34.68
N THR A 519 -15.59 12.48 35.53
CA THR A 519 -16.98 12.80 35.18
C THR A 519 -17.15 14.25 34.69
N GLU A 520 -16.43 15.20 35.30
CA GLU A 520 -16.45 16.63 34.93
C GLU A 520 -15.59 16.96 33.69
N MET A 521 -14.72 16.03 33.28
CA MET A 521 -13.77 16.18 32.18
C MET A 521 -14.27 15.60 30.86
N LYS A 522 -15.50 15.08 30.83
CA LYS A 522 -16.11 14.54 29.61
C LYS A 522 -16.25 15.63 28.54
N VAL A 523 -15.45 15.51 27.48
CA VAL A 523 -15.52 16.37 26.31
C VAL A 523 -16.10 15.58 25.15
N ALA A 524 -17.11 16.16 24.50
CA ALA A 524 -17.57 15.72 23.19
C ALA A 524 -16.81 16.53 22.13
N PRO A 525 -15.96 15.89 21.31
CA PRO A 525 -15.19 16.57 20.27
C PRO A 525 -16.11 17.29 19.29
N SER A 526 -15.65 18.45 18.80
CA SER A 526 -16.37 19.30 17.86
C SER A 526 -15.51 19.57 16.62
N LEU A 527 -16.14 19.81 15.48
CA LEU A 527 -15.46 20.23 14.24
C LEU A 527 -14.72 21.58 14.37
N TRP A 528 -15.05 22.35 15.42
CA TRP A 528 -14.43 23.63 15.73
C TRP A 528 -13.21 23.52 16.65
N ASP A 529 -12.94 22.33 17.19
CA ASP A 529 -11.79 22.10 18.07
C ASP A 529 -10.49 22.25 17.28
N ALA A 530 -9.49 22.85 17.92
CA ALA A 530 -8.20 23.13 17.30
C ALA A 530 -7.10 22.27 17.92
N SER A 531 -6.24 21.71 17.09
CA SER A 531 -5.02 21.04 17.56
C SER A 531 -4.07 22.07 18.17
N LEU A 532 -3.67 21.85 19.42
CA LEU A 532 -2.67 22.67 20.10
C LEU A 532 -1.25 22.19 19.77
N CYS A 533 -0.95 20.91 20.04
CA CYS A 533 0.35 20.31 19.78
C CYS A 533 0.26 18.77 19.78
N THR A 534 1.33 18.12 19.34
CA THR A 534 1.53 16.66 19.47
C THR A 534 2.67 16.42 20.47
N THR A 535 2.48 15.49 21.40
CA THR A 535 3.45 15.13 22.43
C THR A 535 3.34 13.64 22.77
N LYS A 536 4.05 13.17 23.78
CA LYS A 536 4.07 11.79 24.25
C LYS A 536 3.45 11.66 25.64
N ILE A 537 3.15 10.45 26.09
CA ILE A 537 2.79 10.15 27.48
C ILE A 537 4.08 9.77 28.23
N ALA A 538 4.42 10.54 29.27
CA ALA A 538 5.52 10.26 30.18
C ALA A 538 5.07 9.47 31.42
N GLY A 539 6.00 8.82 32.10
CA GLY A 539 5.73 8.06 33.33
C GLY A 539 5.06 6.70 33.12
N THR A 540 4.91 6.25 31.87
CA THR A 540 4.29 4.96 31.50
C THR A 540 5.00 3.75 32.12
N TYR A 541 6.31 3.83 32.38
CA TYR A 541 7.08 2.75 33.02
C TYR A 541 6.60 2.39 34.43
N TYR A 542 6.05 3.36 35.18
CA TYR A 542 5.55 3.16 36.53
C TYR A 542 4.07 2.71 36.58
N ARG A 543 3.37 2.75 35.43
CA ARG A 543 1.93 2.45 35.31
C ARG A 543 1.70 1.08 34.68
N ASP A 544 0.70 0.36 35.14
CA ASP A 544 0.33 -0.95 34.58
C ASP A 544 -0.58 -0.80 33.35
N LEU A 545 -0.01 -0.31 32.24
CA LEU A 545 -0.76 -0.06 31.00
C LEU A 545 -1.42 -1.31 30.40
N MET A 546 -0.98 -2.52 30.77
CA MET A 546 -1.61 -3.75 30.29
C MET A 546 -3.07 -3.89 30.75
N VAL A 547 -3.50 -3.20 31.82
CA VAL A 547 -4.91 -3.19 32.24
C VAL A 547 -5.82 -2.53 31.19
N MET A 548 -5.31 -1.50 30.51
CA MET A 548 -6.02 -0.74 29.48
C MET A 548 -5.79 -1.28 28.07
N GLU A 549 -5.07 -2.40 27.95
CA GLU A 549 -4.75 -2.98 26.68
C GLU A 549 -5.98 -3.60 26.00
N GLY A 550 -6.15 -3.29 24.71
CA GLY A 550 -7.37 -3.62 23.97
C GLY A 550 -8.59 -2.76 24.34
N ARG A 551 -8.46 -1.82 25.28
CA ARG A 551 -9.52 -0.86 25.64
C ARG A 551 -9.30 0.54 25.07
N ILE A 552 -8.08 0.83 24.61
CA ILE A 552 -7.68 2.11 24.03
C ILE A 552 -7.07 1.84 22.66
N GLU A 553 -7.59 2.51 21.64
CA GLU A 553 -7.16 2.44 20.24
C GLU A 553 -6.77 3.82 19.69
N ASN A 554 -6.07 3.83 18.56
CA ASN A 554 -5.73 5.08 17.87
C ASN A 554 -7.01 5.87 17.52
N GLY A 555 -7.04 7.15 17.88
CA GLY A 555 -8.20 8.01 17.71
C GLY A 555 -9.05 8.18 18.97
N ASP A 556 -8.84 7.34 20.00
CA ASP A 556 -9.60 7.46 21.25
C ASP A 556 -9.31 8.76 21.99
N ILE A 557 -10.34 9.25 22.67
CA ILE A 557 -10.27 10.45 23.49
C ILE A 557 -9.69 10.08 24.85
N LEU A 558 -8.65 10.80 25.24
CA LEU A 558 -8.05 10.76 26.56
C LEU A 558 -8.34 12.07 27.29
N TYR A 559 -8.57 11.98 28.60
CA TYR A 559 -8.83 13.16 29.42
C TYR A 559 -7.55 13.68 30.06
N LEU A 560 -7.43 15.02 30.04
CA LEU A 560 -6.32 15.77 30.64
C LEU A 560 -6.79 16.38 31.95
N ILE A 561 -6.05 16.15 33.03
CA ILE A 561 -6.41 16.64 34.38
C ILE A 561 -5.21 17.40 34.95
N ARG A 562 -5.42 18.65 35.39
CA ARG A 562 -4.39 19.42 36.09
C ARG A 562 -4.11 18.85 37.47
N GLU A 563 -2.83 18.73 37.83
CA GLU A 563 -2.36 18.36 39.17
C GLU A 563 -1.40 19.46 39.68
N PRO A 564 -1.89 20.66 40.05
CA PRO A 564 -1.05 21.82 40.40
C PRO A 564 -0.23 21.62 41.67
N ASP A 565 -0.72 20.78 42.58
CA ASP A 565 -0.06 20.43 43.85
C ASP A 565 0.94 19.26 43.72
N ASN A 566 1.30 18.87 42.49
CA ASN A 566 2.27 17.80 42.28
C ASN A 566 3.66 18.23 42.83
N PRO A 567 4.29 17.44 43.71
CA PRO A 567 5.51 17.84 44.42
C PRO A 567 6.75 17.94 43.52
N TYR A 568 6.70 17.40 42.29
CA TYR A 568 7.82 17.39 41.35
C TYR A 568 7.69 18.42 40.22
N ASP A 569 6.46 18.80 39.89
CA ASP A 569 6.16 19.71 38.79
C ASP A 569 4.79 20.39 38.95
N SER A 570 4.77 21.69 39.25
CA SER A 570 3.52 22.48 39.40
C SER A 570 2.69 22.57 38.12
N ASN A 571 3.30 22.28 36.95
CA ASN A 571 2.62 22.25 35.65
C ASN A 571 2.14 20.83 35.26
N ALA A 572 2.14 19.88 36.20
CA ALA A 572 1.75 18.50 35.90
C ALA A 572 0.32 18.41 35.34
N ILE A 573 0.19 17.62 34.28
CA ILE A 573 -1.08 17.28 33.63
C ILE A 573 -1.13 15.76 33.50
N ILE A 574 -2.10 15.14 34.16
CA ILE A 574 -2.37 13.71 34.11
C ILE A 574 -3.09 13.40 32.81
N VAL A 575 -2.70 12.29 32.16
CA VAL A 575 -3.37 11.70 31.00
C VAL A 575 -4.13 10.46 31.46
N THR A 576 -5.44 10.41 31.24
CA THR A 576 -6.32 9.33 31.67
C THR A 576 -7.18 8.76 30.55
N ALA A 577 -7.57 7.50 30.69
CA ALA A 577 -8.56 6.82 29.85
C ALA A 577 -10.00 7.27 30.17
N GLU A 578 -10.99 6.84 29.37
CA GLU A 578 -12.39 7.22 29.59
C GLU A 578 -12.95 6.76 30.95
N ASP A 579 -12.49 5.60 31.45
CA ASP A 579 -12.87 5.04 32.74
C ASP A 579 -12.09 5.64 33.92
N GLY A 580 -11.24 6.64 33.67
CA GLY A 580 -10.46 7.35 34.68
C GLY A 580 -9.12 6.71 35.00
N TYR A 581 -8.71 5.63 34.31
CA TYR A 581 -7.40 5.03 34.54
C TYR A 581 -6.26 5.95 34.13
N VAL A 582 -5.28 6.14 35.02
CA VAL A 582 -4.12 7.00 34.78
C VAL A 582 -3.08 6.29 33.91
N LEU A 583 -2.92 6.78 32.68
CA LEU A 583 -1.94 6.28 31.71
C LEU A 583 -0.55 6.89 31.95
N GLY A 584 -0.50 8.14 32.42
CA GLY A 584 0.74 8.85 32.67
C GLY A 584 0.55 10.37 32.73
N TYR A 585 1.56 11.11 32.26
CA TYR A 585 1.61 12.57 32.34
C TYR A 585 2.03 13.19 31.00
N VAL A 586 1.62 14.43 30.76
CA VAL A 586 2.24 15.28 29.73
C VAL A 586 3.69 15.60 30.14
N PRO A 587 4.69 15.41 29.26
CA PRO A 587 6.09 15.65 29.56
C PRO A 587 6.34 17.09 30.03
N LYS A 588 7.28 17.26 30.97
CA LYS A 588 7.67 18.57 31.51
C LYS A 588 8.16 19.57 30.46
N ALA A 589 8.71 19.08 29.34
CA ALA A 589 9.12 19.92 28.22
C ALA A 589 7.93 20.56 27.49
N ASP A 590 6.76 19.91 27.52
CA ASP A 590 5.60 20.24 26.68
C ASP A 590 4.39 20.71 27.49
N ASN A 591 4.41 20.58 28.83
CA ASN A 591 3.24 20.82 29.69
C ASN A 591 2.99 22.29 30.05
N LEU A 592 3.95 23.20 29.85
CA LEU A 592 3.83 24.60 30.26
C LEU A 592 2.65 25.31 29.58
N THR A 593 2.56 25.22 28.25
CA THR A 593 1.51 25.89 27.48
C THR A 593 0.13 25.28 27.76
N PRO A 594 -0.06 23.94 27.67
CA PRO A 594 -1.34 23.33 28.01
C PRO A 594 -1.76 23.59 29.47
N ALA A 595 -0.82 23.59 30.43
CA ALA A 595 -1.13 23.82 31.85
C ALA A 595 -1.66 25.25 32.06
N SER A 596 -0.98 26.24 31.48
CA SER A 596 -1.39 27.64 31.55
C SER A 596 -2.79 27.87 30.95
N MET A 597 -3.11 27.17 29.85
CA MET A 597 -4.43 27.25 29.23
C MET A 597 -5.52 26.61 30.11
N MET A 598 -5.25 25.44 30.70
CA MET A 598 -6.18 24.80 31.63
C MET A 598 -6.41 25.63 32.89
N ASP A 599 -5.36 26.27 33.42
CA ASP A 599 -5.46 27.18 34.58
C ASP A 599 -6.25 28.46 34.25
N ALA A 600 -6.23 28.89 32.98
CA ALA A 600 -7.06 29.98 32.48
C ALA A 600 -8.53 29.56 32.20
N GLY A 601 -8.88 28.29 32.43
CA GLY A 601 -10.23 27.76 32.27
C GLY A 601 -10.53 27.15 30.89
N GLU A 602 -9.55 27.04 30.00
CA GLU A 602 -9.71 26.37 28.71
C GLU A 602 -9.90 24.86 28.89
N LYS A 603 -10.83 24.28 28.12
CA LYS A 603 -11.07 22.84 28.13
C LYS A 603 -10.18 22.13 27.12
N LEU A 604 -9.25 21.32 27.60
CA LEU A 604 -8.37 20.51 26.76
C LEU A 604 -8.71 19.02 26.87
N TYR A 605 -8.48 18.28 25.80
CA TYR A 605 -8.46 16.82 25.79
C TYR A 605 -7.32 16.34 24.90
N ALA A 606 -7.06 15.04 24.88
CA ALA A 606 -6.06 14.45 24.00
C ALA A 606 -6.68 13.38 23.11
N ILE A 607 -6.13 13.21 21.91
CA ILE A 607 -6.43 12.11 21.01
C ILE A 607 -5.24 11.17 21.03
N PHE A 608 -5.45 9.88 21.29
CA PHE A 608 -4.40 8.87 21.23
C PHE A 608 -3.96 8.66 19.78
N ARG A 609 -2.64 8.66 19.52
CA ARG A 609 -2.08 8.59 18.14
C ARG A 609 -1.12 7.43 17.89
N SER A 610 -0.83 6.61 18.89
CA SER A 610 -0.01 5.41 18.72
C SER A 610 -0.84 4.19 18.30
N GLU A 611 -0.19 3.18 17.71
CA GLU A 611 -0.82 1.90 17.37
C GLU A 611 -1.31 1.14 18.61
N ASN A 612 -0.54 1.19 19.70
CA ASN A 612 -0.85 0.55 20.97
C ASN A 612 -0.12 1.24 22.14
N LEU A 613 -0.46 0.83 23.36
CA LEU A 613 0.19 1.27 24.61
C LEU A 613 1.58 0.61 24.83
N GLU A 614 1.99 -0.29 23.92
CA GLU A 614 3.18 -1.13 23.86
C GLU A 614 4.53 -0.40 23.86
N LYS A 615 4.66 0.45 22.82
CA LYS A 615 5.96 0.90 22.33
C LYS A 615 6.37 2.23 22.96
N GLY A 616 7.12 2.14 24.05
CA GLY A 616 7.86 3.26 24.62
C GLY A 616 6.96 4.32 25.27
N LYS A 617 7.01 5.56 24.74
CA LYS A 617 6.19 6.68 25.21
C LYS A 617 5.11 6.95 24.15
N PRO A 618 3.85 6.52 24.35
CA PRO A 618 2.78 6.66 23.37
C PRO A 618 2.55 8.12 22.98
N ASP A 619 2.24 8.37 21.72
CA ASP A 619 1.97 9.69 21.17
C ASP A 619 0.51 10.09 21.38
N ILE A 620 0.29 11.36 21.72
CA ILE A 620 -1.01 11.99 21.88
C ILE A 620 -1.02 13.34 21.17
N GLN A 621 -2.19 13.72 20.67
CA GLN A 621 -2.44 15.06 20.12
C GLN A 621 -3.35 15.82 21.09
N ILE A 622 -2.85 16.94 21.64
CA ILE A 622 -3.63 17.78 22.55
C ILE A 622 -4.52 18.71 21.73
N MET A 623 -5.81 18.72 22.07
CA MET A 623 -6.87 19.45 21.40
C MET A 623 -7.49 20.48 22.35
N ILE A 624 -7.84 21.64 21.82
CA ILE A 624 -8.61 22.69 22.52
C ILE A 624 -10.07 22.53 22.15
N SER A 625 -10.93 22.35 23.16
CA SER A 625 -12.38 22.29 22.96
C SER A 625 -12.97 23.68 22.79
N LYS A 626 -13.34 24.04 21.56
CA LYS A 626 -13.95 25.35 21.26
C LYS A 626 -15.46 25.19 21.24
N ARG A 627 -16.11 25.34 22.40
CA ARG A 627 -17.57 25.46 22.47
C ARG A 627 -17.97 26.93 22.40
N PRO A 628 -18.91 27.32 21.52
CA PRO A 628 -19.48 28.66 21.58
C PRO A 628 -20.29 28.81 22.89
N GLU A 629 -20.08 29.91 23.62
CA GLU A 629 -20.92 30.28 24.76
C GLU A 629 -22.38 30.46 24.30
N LYS A 630 -23.34 29.92 25.08
CA LYS A 630 -24.77 30.07 24.79
C LYS A 630 -25.20 31.53 24.91
N ALA A 631 -25.72 32.11 23.82
CA ALA A 631 -27.15 32.45 23.68
C ALA A 631 -27.40 33.30 22.43
N GLY A 632 -28.30 32.86 21.56
CA GLY A 632 -28.78 33.61 20.41
C GLY A 632 -29.43 32.65 19.45
N THR A 633 -30.76 32.54 19.52
CA THR A 633 -31.63 31.68 18.72
C THR A 633 -31.19 31.66 17.25
N LEU A 634 -30.61 30.55 16.79
CA LEU A 634 -30.26 30.36 15.38
C LEU A 634 -31.06 29.19 14.82
N VAL A 635 -31.85 29.55 13.82
CA VAL A 635 -32.75 28.72 13.03
C VAL A 635 -32.03 27.47 12.52
N GLN A 636 -32.63 26.30 12.73
CA GLN A 636 -32.19 25.04 12.13
C GLN A 636 -32.50 25.02 10.63
N PHE A 637 -31.49 24.73 9.81
CA PHE A 637 -31.64 24.10 8.50
C PHE A 637 -30.63 22.94 8.35
N PRO A 638 -30.97 21.85 7.64
CA PRO A 638 -30.36 20.55 7.88
C PRO A 638 -29.23 20.20 6.89
N PHE A 639 -28.25 19.47 7.46
CA PHE A 639 -27.20 18.65 6.85
C PHE A 639 -26.10 19.28 5.98
N SER A 640 -24.89 19.34 6.56
CA SER A 640 -23.63 19.10 5.85
C SER A 640 -22.57 18.57 6.83
N LYS A 641 -22.33 17.26 6.86
CA LYS A 641 -21.14 16.68 7.51
C LYS A 641 -19.98 16.73 6.51
N VAL A 642 -19.05 17.65 6.75
CA VAL A 642 -17.72 17.68 6.15
C VAL A 642 -16.73 17.48 7.30
N GLY A 643 -16.07 16.33 7.33
CA GLY A 643 -14.85 16.12 8.11
C GLY A 643 -13.70 15.89 7.13
N LYS A 644 -12.66 16.73 7.17
CA LYS A 644 -11.43 16.55 6.40
C LYS A 644 -10.21 16.69 7.30
N ILE A 645 -9.40 15.61 7.29
CA ILE A 645 -7.94 15.57 7.04
C ILE A 645 -6.95 15.73 8.20
N GLY A 646 -6.09 14.70 8.29
CA GLY A 646 -4.62 14.77 8.48
C GLY A 646 -4.10 13.50 9.16
N LYS A 647 -3.04 12.80 8.74
CA LYS A 647 -2.01 12.88 7.68
C LYS A 647 -1.41 11.46 7.48
N TYR A 648 -0.88 11.19 6.29
CA TYR A 648 -0.08 10.02 5.91
C TYR A 648 1.21 9.86 6.75
N PRO A 649 1.72 8.63 6.99
CA PRO A 649 3.14 8.39 7.13
C PRO A 649 3.76 8.05 5.76
N LYS A 650 4.92 8.66 5.52
CA LYS A 650 5.93 8.22 4.54
C LYS A 650 6.59 6.94 5.07
N GLY A 651 7.21 6.20 4.15
CA GLY A 651 7.84 4.89 4.35
C GLY A 651 8.52 4.67 5.69
N GLU A 652 8.08 3.57 6.32
CA GLU A 652 8.87 2.38 6.67
C GLU A 652 7.90 1.20 6.72
#